data_AF-A0A182JG55-F1
#
_entry.id   AF-A0A182JG55-F1
#
_cell.length_a   1.000
_cell.length_b   1.000
_cell.length_c   1.000
_cell.angle_alpha   90.00
_cell.angle_beta   90.00
_cell.angle_gamma   90.00
#
_symmetry.space_group_name_H-M   'P 1'
#
loop_
_entity.id
_entity.type
_entity.pdbx_description
1 polymer ?
#
loop_
_entity_poly.entity_id
_entity_poly.type
_entity_poly.pdbx_seq_one_letter_code
_entity_poly.pdbx_strand_id
1 'polypeptide(L)'
;LFSRKTRKSVLTYLHRKRMAVAMKRSISEVTISLQETPLMVPQIPTHRLYKRIRRNACNANGTLTSILSYVNMLEEASSNEALQILLKITDSMHFDETEFPEAVSKLAEHFQREPESAVRVKILSLFADLATETGMDGQQLIDEVIKLLKTEQSAKVISQGLNVLEKIGKSFTPSVSYINKMVFFAKVKLFSASHNVQRHAILLLGVFVLVSDAEKESLELIGKYTDSPDARVRAQAFRSMLTLGERGVHLPPSLYPRACVSLTDDYECVRKEALNMVYELGVRHPEEMIKVQDSEQEVRLIDDAFGKVCSAICDLSMNIRTQAAELLGGMTMVSDEFLHQTLDKKLMSNMRKKRSLHERSAAHFASGEWSSGKKWADDAPKEVVSADSVSLMASGACGALVQGLEDEFLEVRTASVNSMCKLALKNPLFAVTSLDFLVDMFNDEIEEVRLRAIYSLTAISRHIILREDQLETMLSSLEDYSVEVREGLHLMLGACKVSTKACLTLVVQKVLDVLLKYPEDRLSTFGCMQRVGQKHPELCMSITPQQLQDHPFFDSAERDVEDPAYVCVLIMLFNAAQHLPAMLSVFPETTIKHYAYLRDTMPNFVPRLDVGGDAKELNLTGSTGSRQFLETLLSNIQRAYSAPQARQALLKAAQDDLDRLAEIDPAFSGTANFTSVFFGAQLQMEQLQLAATGLSIKAPIKECLLQLIKKCLMLQNLFNNLTNDDQLLVKQMCLRASALNLVLIVKDRSQSALGPCQLLLHIASDASSFLHENSSVIADTFTSAIMVKLATVGDPKPGRVFREILPIVQTAAPVVIPQINTNIKMCKARIIEPTESSYSADNVIKVTAGLIAAVPFVAELENLQQSQRQDLRLKIKYPDQNVHIIVPRKRDLKKVMTEEGESESHWRLRTKVLLSHGVWTEASTVEITICLSVKPNNELELCKPVKVHFAPKPVKRGL
;
A
#
# COMPACT_ATOMS: atom_id res chain seq x y z
N LEU A 1 -42.40 57.85 35.83
CA LEU A 1 -41.64 58.12 34.59
C LEU A 1 -40.46 57.15 34.52
N PHE A 2 -40.35 56.43 33.39
CA PHE A 2 -39.18 55.79 32.76
C PHE A 2 -38.23 54.89 33.59
N SER A 3 -37.70 53.76 33.10
CA SER A 3 -37.99 52.89 31.96
C SER A 3 -37.00 51.70 32.01
N ARG A 4 -37.53 50.48 31.87
CA ARG A 4 -37.05 49.33 31.04
C ARG A 4 -35.59 49.38 30.53
N LYS A 5 -34.79 48.31 30.65
CA LYS A 5 -34.88 47.07 29.84
C LYS A 5 -33.82 46.03 30.25
N THR A 6 -34.25 44.79 30.08
CA THR A 6 -33.74 43.48 30.49
C THR A 6 -32.96 42.73 29.40
N ARG A 7 -32.12 41.77 29.85
CA ARG A 7 -31.89 40.40 29.32
C ARG A 7 -31.36 40.21 27.89
N LYS A 8 -30.14 39.66 27.76
CA LYS A 8 -29.87 38.22 27.49
C LYS A 8 -28.36 37.99 27.25
N SER A 9 -27.66 37.66 28.32
CA SER A 9 -26.33 37.03 28.32
C SER A 9 -26.51 35.59 28.80
N VAL A 10 -26.91 34.71 27.88
CA VAL A 10 -26.99 33.26 28.07
C VAL A 10 -26.42 32.66 26.79
N LEU A 11 -25.12 32.35 26.77
CA LEU A 11 -24.57 31.28 25.91
C LEU A 11 -23.11 30.89 26.23
N THR A 12 -22.40 31.58 27.14
CA THR A 12 -20.96 31.32 27.39
C THR A 12 -20.65 30.51 28.65
N TYR A 13 -21.67 29.90 29.30
CA TYR A 13 -21.48 29.24 30.62
C TYR A 13 -21.93 27.76 30.69
N LEU A 14 -22.23 27.11 29.55
CA LEU A 14 -22.65 25.69 29.55
C LEU A 14 -21.62 24.70 28.98
N HIS A 15 -20.48 25.15 28.44
CA HIS A 15 -19.50 24.24 27.84
C HIS A 15 -18.38 23.74 28.79
N ARG A 16 -18.27 24.28 30.02
CA ARG A 16 -17.22 23.93 30.99
C ARG A 16 -17.66 23.00 32.13
N LYS A 17 -18.90 22.49 32.13
CA LYS A 17 -19.44 21.66 33.23
C LYS A 17 -19.87 20.23 32.83
N ARG A 18 -19.32 19.70 31.73
CA ARG A 18 -19.40 18.26 31.36
C ARG A 18 -18.07 17.52 31.41
N MET A 19 -16.98 18.17 31.82
CA MET A 19 -15.62 17.59 31.93
C MET A 19 -15.15 17.37 33.40
N ALA A 20 -16.06 17.21 34.36
CA ALA A 20 -15.68 17.13 35.79
C ALA A 20 -16.46 16.11 36.63
N VAL A 21 -17.05 15.06 36.03
CA VAL A 21 -17.59 13.92 36.77
C VAL A 21 -17.25 12.62 36.03
N ALA A 22 -15.98 12.21 36.10
CA ALA A 22 -15.54 10.82 35.88
C ALA A 22 -14.04 10.65 36.26
N MET A 23 -13.67 10.99 37.50
CA MET A 23 -12.39 10.54 38.08
C MET A 23 -12.61 10.20 39.54
N LYS A 24 -13.00 8.95 39.79
CA LYS A 24 -12.68 8.14 40.98
C LYS A 24 -13.45 6.82 40.93
N ARG A 25 -12.93 5.84 40.19
CA ARG A 25 -13.06 4.41 40.52
C ARG A 25 -11.78 3.71 40.09
N SER A 26 -11.13 3.08 41.06
CA SER A 26 -10.00 2.17 40.87
C SER A 26 -10.45 0.95 40.06
N ILE A 27 -9.75 0.64 38.98
CA ILE A 27 -9.94 -0.61 38.23
C ILE A 27 -8.57 -1.27 38.11
N SER A 28 -8.50 -2.47 38.71
CA SER A 28 -7.45 -3.47 38.60
C SER A 28 -7.26 -3.96 37.17
N GLU A 29 -6.00 -4.12 36.77
CA GLU A 29 -5.56 -4.64 35.48
C GLU A 29 -6.08 -6.08 35.24
N VAL A 30 -6.80 -6.28 34.13
CA VAL A 30 -7.00 -7.59 33.50
C VAL A 30 -6.69 -7.42 32.01
N THR A 31 -5.61 -8.06 31.58
CA THR A 31 -5.11 -8.07 30.21
C THR A 31 -6.01 -8.95 29.33
N ILE A 32 -6.74 -8.37 28.37
CA ILE A 32 -7.43 -9.10 27.30
C ILE A 32 -6.90 -8.59 25.96
N SER A 33 -6.27 -9.48 25.20
CA SER A 33 -5.80 -9.27 23.84
C SER A 33 -6.96 -9.32 22.84
N LEU A 34 -7.17 -8.25 22.07
CA LEU A 34 -8.11 -8.19 20.94
C LEU A 34 -7.34 -8.20 19.61
N GLN A 35 -7.76 -9.06 18.68
CA GLN A 35 -7.27 -9.18 17.31
C GLN A 35 -8.04 -8.23 16.38
N GLU A 36 -7.33 -7.40 15.63
CA GLU A 36 -7.86 -6.57 14.54
C GLU A 36 -7.89 -7.34 13.20
N THR A 37 -8.92 -7.13 12.39
CA THR A 37 -9.07 -7.66 11.01
C THR A 37 -8.94 -6.54 9.97
N PRO A 38 -8.32 -6.78 8.79
CA PRO A 38 -7.97 -5.73 7.82
C PRO A 38 -8.98 -5.52 6.66
N LEU A 39 -9.01 -4.28 6.17
CA LEU A 39 -9.79 -3.67 5.06
C LEU A 39 -9.43 -4.23 3.65
N MET A 40 -10.38 -4.19 2.70
CA MET A 40 -10.27 -4.67 1.30
C MET A 40 -10.00 -3.55 0.27
N VAL A 41 -9.06 -3.79 -0.67
CA VAL A 41 -8.96 -3.18 -2.03
C VAL A 41 -8.48 -4.29 -3.00
N PRO A 42 -8.59 -4.17 -4.35
CA PRO A 42 -9.15 -5.17 -5.27
C PRO A 42 -8.16 -6.26 -5.69
N GLN A 43 -8.72 -7.38 -6.16
CA GLN A 43 -8.05 -8.68 -6.34
C GLN A 43 -7.14 -8.75 -7.58
N ILE A 44 -5.86 -8.97 -7.35
CA ILE A 44 -4.94 -9.73 -8.22
C ILE A 44 -4.73 -11.08 -7.49
N PRO A 45 -4.67 -12.25 -8.16
CA PRO A 45 -4.68 -13.56 -7.50
C PRO A 45 -3.37 -13.79 -6.72
N THR A 46 -3.35 -13.35 -5.46
CA THR A 46 -2.28 -13.65 -4.53
C THR A 46 -2.67 -14.88 -3.72
N HIS A 47 -1.93 -15.97 -3.85
CA HIS A 47 -1.92 -17.06 -2.87
C HIS A 47 -1.58 -16.46 -1.49
N ARG A 48 -2.61 -16.22 -0.65
CA ARG A 48 -2.42 -15.76 0.73
C ARG A 48 -1.93 -16.93 1.58
N LEU A 49 -0.61 -17.03 1.74
CA LEU A 49 -0.01 -17.83 2.81
C LEU A 49 -0.36 -17.17 4.15
N TYR A 50 -1.26 -17.78 4.93
CA TYR A 50 -1.53 -17.40 6.30
C TYR A 50 -0.33 -17.74 7.18
N LYS A 51 0.66 -16.85 7.31
CA LYS A 51 1.69 -16.99 8.35
C LYS A 51 1.14 -16.47 9.68
N ARG A 52 0.73 -17.39 10.54
CA ARG A 52 0.54 -17.18 11.98
C ARG A 52 1.86 -16.64 12.54
N ILE A 53 1.83 -15.53 13.30
CA ILE A 53 3.03 -14.99 13.95
C ILE A 53 3.50 -16.01 15.00
N ARG A 54 4.46 -16.87 14.62
CA ARG A 54 5.23 -17.70 15.56
C ARG A 54 6.30 -16.79 16.18
N ARG A 55 6.42 -16.79 17.50
CA ARG A 55 7.58 -16.21 18.20
C ARG A 55 8.81 -17.02 17.77
N ASN A 56 9.60 -16.48 16.85
CA ASN A 56 10.88 -17.06 16.46
C ASN A 56 11.88 -16.88 17.61
N ALA A 57 11.91 -17.84 18.53
CA ALA A 57 13.13 -18.16 19.26
C ALA A 57 13.89 -19.23 18.43
N CYS A 58 14.46 -18.81 17.30
CA CYS A 58 15.38 -19.68 16.57
C CYS A 58 16.73 -19.63 17.28
N ASN A 59 17.02 -20.62 18.11
CA ASN A 59 18.40 -21.01 18.36
C ASN A 59 18.93 -21.61 17.05
N ALA A 60 19.90 -20.94 16.44
CA ALA A 60 20.41 -21.22 15.09
C ALA A 60 21.22 -22.53 14.94
N ASN A 61 21.01 -23.55 15.79
CA ASN A 61 21.78 -24.81 15.79
C ASN A 61 20.92 -26.09 16.01
N GLY A 62 19.60 -26.07 15.77
CA GLY A 62 18.74 -27.24 16.04
C GLY A 62 18.61 -28.21 14.86
N THR A 63 19.00 -29.48 15.05
CA THR A 63 18.56 -30.65 14.26
C THR A 63 17.04 -30.62 14.03
N LEU A 64 16.58 -30.95 12.80
CA LEU A 64 15.15 -31.16 12.53
C LEU A 64 14.60 -32.19 13.53
N THR A 65 13.53 -31.84 14.23
CA THR A 65 12.79 -32.77 15.10
C THR A 65 11.95 -33.71 14.23
N SER A 66 11.80 -34.98 14.62
CA SER A 66 10.97 -35.98 13.91
C SER A 66 9.50 -35.87 14.33
N ILE A 67 8.56 -35.80 13.38
CA ILE A 67 7.12 -35.78 13.69
C ILE A 67 6.66 -37.13 14.22
N LEU A 68 7.25 -38.22 13.71
CA LEU A 68 6.93 -39.58 14.13
C LEU A 68 7.25 -39.80 15.61
N SER A 69 8.30 -39.15 16.14
CA SER A 69 8.59 -39.21 17.58
C SER A 69 7.44 -38.66 18.43
N TYR A 70 6.79 -37.58 17.98
CA TYR A 70 5.62 -37.01 18.66
C TYR A 70 4.38 -37.87 18.48
N VAL A 71 4.15 -38.39 17.27
CA VAL A 71 2.97 -39.21 16.98
C VAL A 71 3.02 -40.55 17.72
N ASN A 72 4.19 -41.17 17.85
CA ASN A 72 4.34 -42.43 18.60
C ASN A 72 4.05 -42.24 20.10
N MET A 73 4.27 -41.05 20.67
CA MET A 73 3.88 -40.75 22.06
C MET A 73 2.36 -40.75 22.29
N LEU A 74 1.54 -40.76 21.23
CA LEU A 74 0.08 -40.80 21.33
C LEU A 74 -0.47 -42.20 21.65
N GLU A 75 0.30 -43.27 21.45
CA GLU A 75 -0.19 -44.65 21.63
C GLU A 75 -0.55 -44.99 23.08
N GLU A 76 0.18 -44.41 24.05
CA GLU A 76 -0.01 -44.63 25.49
C GLU A 76 -0.58 -43.41 26.23
N ALA A 77 -0.86 -42.31 25.51
CA ALA A 77 -1.27 -41.04 26.10
C ALA A 77 -2.74 -41.03 26.52
N SER A 78 -3.03 -40.38 27.66
CA SER A 78 -4.40 -39.97 27.98
C SER A 78 -4.90 -38.88 27.02
N SER A 79 -6.22 -38.70 26.87
CA SER A 79 -6.78 -37.68 25.96
C SER A 79 -6.26 -36.25 26.21
N ASN A 80 -5.96 -35.91 27.48
CA ASN A 80 -5.37 -34.61 27.82
C ASN A 80 -3.91 -34.49 27.36
N GLU A 81 -3.11 -35.54 27.56
CA GLU A 81 -1.72 -35.60 27.10
C GLU A 81 -1.64 -35.63 25.57
N ALA A 82 -2.53 -36.39 24.92
CA ALA A 82 -2.65 -36.43 23.47
C ALA A 82 -2.91 -35.03 22.90
N LEU A 83 -3.81 -34.25 23.51
CA LEU A 83 -4.06 -32.87 23.08
C LEU A 83 -2.82 -31.97 23.23
N GLN A 84 -2.06 -32.10 24.33
CA GLN A 84 -0.82 -31.34 24.54
C GLN A 84 0.26 -31.71 23.51
N ILE A 85 0.39 -33.00 23.19
CA ILE A 85 1.30 -33.48 22.16
C ILE A 85 0.90 -32.91 20.79
N LEU A 86 -0.37 -32.98 20.42
CA LEU A 86 -0.87 -32.43 19.15
C LEU A 86 -0.68 -30.91 19.03
N LEU A 87 -0.80 -30.16 20.14
CA LEU A 87 -0.52 -28.74 20.17
C LEU A 87 0.97 -28.45 19.93
N LYS A 88 1.87 -29.23 20.56
CA LYS A 88 3.31 -29.12 20.32
C LYS A 88 3.66 -29.37 18.86
N ILE A 89 3.06 -30.39 18.23
CA ILE A 89 3.26 -30.67 16.80
C ILE A 89 2.88 -29.44 15.95
N THR A 90 1.72 -28.82 16.21
CA THR A 90 1.31 -27.60 15.48
C THR A 90 2.23 -26.41 15.73
N ASP A 91 2.83 -26.30 16.91
CA ASP A 91 3.74 -25.19 17.22
C ASP A 91 5.12 -25.38 16.58
N SER A 92 5.57 -26.64 16.39
CA SER A 92 6.90 -27.01 15.88
C SER A 92 6.89 -27.56 14.44
N MET A 93 6.18 -26.91 13.52
CA MET A 93 5.88 -27.43 12.18
C MET A 93 7.05 -27.47 11.16
N HIS A 94 8.28 -27.60 11.65
CA HIS A 94 9.48 -27.80 10.82
C HIS A 94 9.92 -29.26 10.95
N PHE A 95 9.25 -30.15 10.23
CA PHE A 95 9.47 -31.60 10.24
C PHE A 95 9.97 -32.07 8.87
N ASP A 96 10.55 -33.27 8.81
CA ASP A 96 10.92 -33.92 7.55
C ASP A 96 9.66 -34.35 6.78
N GLU A 97 9.51 -33.89 5.54
CA GLU A 97 8.31 -34.15 4.73
C GLU A 97 8.15 -35.64 4.37
N THR A 98 9.24 -36.40 4.38
CA THR A 98 9.21 -37.84 4.10
C THR A 98 8.48 -38.64 5.19
N GLU A 99 8.39 -38.10 6.41
CA GLU A 99 7.73 -38.75 7.55
C GLU A 99 6.20 -38.56 7.54
N PHE A 100 5.68 -37.61 6.75
CA PHE A 100 4.26 -37.23 6.82
C PHE A 100 3.26 -38.32 6.43
N PRO A 101 3.46 -39.13 5.38
CA PRO A 101 2.52 -40.19 5.04
C PRO A 101 2.32 -41.20 6.18
N GLU A 102 3.40 -41.58 6.85
CA GLU A 102 3.34 -42.49 8.01
C GLU A 102 2.70 -41.78 9.22
N ALA A 103 3.06 -40.53 9.49
CA ALA A 103 2.47 -39.74 10.56
C ALA A 103 0.95 -39.60 10.41
N VAL A 104 0.45 -39.35 9.19
CA VAL A 104 -0.99 -39.28 8.88
C VAL A 104 -1.68 -40.62 9.16
N SER A 105 -1.08 -41.74 8.74
CA SER A 105 -1.65 -43.07 8.99
C SER A 105 -1.81 -43.34 10.49
N LYS A 106 -0.76 -43.08 11.28
CA LYS A 106 -0.80 -43.26 12.74
C LYS A 106 -1.79 -42.31 13.43
N LEU A 107 -1.87 -41.07 12.98
CA LEU A 107 -2.88 -40.11 13.47
C LEU A 107 -4.31 -40.55 13.13
N ALA A 108 -4.54 -41.13 11.95
CA ALA A 108 -5.84 -41.68 11.56
C ALA A 108 -6.22 -42.92 12.38
N GLU A 109 -5.27 -43.78 12.72
CA GLU A 109 -5.49 -44.91 13.64
C GLU A 109 -5.84 -44.43 15.06
N HIS A 110 -5.08 -43.46 15.59
CA HIS A 110 -5.35 -42.87 16.89
C HIS A 110 -6.73 -42.20 16.93
N PHE A 111 -7.12 -41.48 15.86
CA PHE A 111 -8.44 -40.89 15.72
C PHE A 111 -9.59 -41.90 15.91
N GLN A 112 -9.45 -43.13 15.39
CA GLN A 112 -10.50 -44.15 15.47
C GLN A 112 -10.66 -44.74 16.88
N ARG A 113 -9.58 -44.78 17.67
CA ARG A 113 -9.59 -45.31 19.05
C ARG A 113 -9.92 -44.23 20.09
N GLU A 114 -9.71 -42.97 19.75
CA GLU A 114 -9.80 -41.85 20.68
C GLU A 114 -11.26 -41.51 21.07
N PRO A 115 -11.64 -41.60 22.36
CA PRO A 115 -13.00 -41.28 22.79
C PRO A 115 -13.29 -39.77 22.73
N GLU A 116 -12.30 -38.93 23.05
CA GLU A 116 -12.53 -37.49 23.24
C GLU A 116 -12.69 -36.75 21.91
N SER A 117 -13.81 -36.03 21.78
CA SER A 117 -14.13 -35.27 20.57
C SER A 117 -13.14 -34.14 20.29
N ALA A 118 -12.57 -33.52 21.33
CA ALA A 118 -11.62 -32.42 21.20
C ALA A 118 -10.29 -32.87 20.56
N VAL A 119 -9.80 -34.06 20.93
CA VAL A 119 -8.57 -34.64 20.37
C VAL A 119 -8.79 -34.97 18.89
N ARG A 120 -9.90 -35.64 18.56
CA ARG A 120 -10.29 -35.94 17.17
C ARG A 120 -10.42 -34.68 16.30
N VAL A 121 -11.04 -33.61 16.81
CA VAL A 121 -11.09 -32.29 16.14
C VAL A 121 -9.69 -31.74 15.87
N LYS A 122 -8.77 -31.86 16.84
CA LYS A 122 -7.40 -31.37 16.71
C LYS A 122 -6.59 -32.18 15.70
N ILE A 123 -6.75 -33.50 15.65
CA ILE A 123 -6.15 -34.37 14.62
C ILE A 123 -6.59 -33.91 13.22
N LEU A 124 -7.90 -33.70 13.00
CA LEU A 124 -8.39 -33.21 11.71
C LEU A 124 -7.83 -31.81 11.38
N SER A 125 -7.73 -30.92 12.37
CA SER A 125 -7.09 -29.61 12.17
C SER A 125 -5.63 -29.76 11.73
N LEU A 126 -4.89 -30.71 12.32
CA LEU A 126 -3.50 -30.96 11.97
C LEU A 126 -3.36 -31.45 10.51
N PHE A 127 -4.31 -32.22 9.99
CA PHE A 127 -4.31 -32.59 8.56
C PHE A 127 -4.47 -31.38 7.63
N ALA A 128 -5.32 -30.41 7.98
CA ALA A 128 -5.40 -29.16 7.22
C ALA A 128 -4.13 -28.33 7.33
N ASP A 129 -3.55 -28.24 8.53
CA ASP A 129 -2.28 -27.53 8.75
C ASP A 129 -1.19 -28.18 7.88
N LEU A 130 -1.05 -29.51 7.93
CA LEU A 130 -0.09 -30.27 7.11
C LEU A 130 -0.30 -30.00 5.61
N ALA A 131 -1.52 -30.07 5.09
CA ALA A 131 -1.78 -29.77 3.68
C ALA A 131 -1.46 -28.32 3.26
N THR A 132 -1.57 -27.36 4.19
CA THR A 132 -1.40 -25.93 3.88
C THR A 132 0.01 -25.41 4.11
N GLU A 133 0.74 -25.94 5.11
CA GLU A 133 2.11 -25.54 5.42
C GLU A 133 3.17 -26.45 4.75
N THR A 134 2.77 -27.59 4.18
CA THR A 134 3.69 -28.59 3.58
C THR A 134 3.24 -29.00 2.18
N GLY A 135 4.17 -29.52 1.35
CA GLY A 135 3.89 -29.96 -0.02
C GLY A 135 3.15 -31.30 -0.15
N MET A 136 2.47 -31.77 0.90
CA MET A 136 1.81 -33.06 0.93
C MET A 136 0.70 -33.21 -0.13
N ASP A 137 0.49 -34.45 -0.59
CA ASP A 137 -0.61 -34.77 -1.49
C ASP A 137 -1.98 -34.60 -0.79
N GLY A 138 -2.60 -33.46 -1.05
CA GLY A 138 -3.90 -33.14 -0.50
C GLY A 138 -5.04 -34.03 -1.02
N GLN A 139 -4.88 -34.75 -2.13
CA GLN A 139 -5.91 -35.69 -2.61
C GLN A 139 -5.99 -36.92 -1.70
N GLN A 140 -4.84 -37.46 -1.28
CA GLN A 140 -4.79 -38.57 -0.32
C GLN A 140 -5.43 -38.16 1.03
N LEU A 141 -5.14 -36.94 1.49
CA LEU A 141 -5.73 -36.42 2.72
C LEU A 141 -7.26 -36.25 2.62
N ILE A 142 -7.79 -35.83 1.47
CA ILE A 142 -9.25 -35.74 1.27
C ILE A 142 -9.89 -37.13 1.44
N ASP A 143 -9.32 -38.17 0.82
CA ASP A 143 -9.87 -39.52 0.93
C ASP A 143 -9.82 -40.03 2.37
N GLU A 144 -8.71 -39.81 3.09
CA GLU A 144 -8.57 -40.26 4.48
C GLU A 144 -9.53 -39.49 5.40
N VAL A 145 -9.67 -38.17 5.25
CA VAL A 145 -10.65 -37.38 6.01
C VAL A 145 -12.08 -37.85 5.74
N ILE A 146 -12.48 -38.04 4.48
CA ILE A 146 -13.82 -38.53 4.15
C ILE A 146 -14.05 -39.92 4.76
N LYS A 147 -13.05 -40.80 4.73
CA LYS A 147 -13.12 -42.14 5.32
C LYS A 147 -13.34 -42.09 6.83
N LEU A 148 -12.58 -41.28 7.57
CA LEU A 148 -12.75 -41.10 9.02
C LEU A 148 -14.14 -40.54 9.38
N LEU A 149 -14.65 -39.60 8.58
CA LEU A 149 -15.94 -38.96 8.84
C LEU A 149 -17.16 -39.80 8.46
N LYS A 150 -17.00 -40.91 7.73
CA LYS A 150 -18.10 -41.82 7.39
C LYS A 150 -18.63 -42.57 8.63
N THR A 151 -17.75 -42.92 9.56
CA THR A 151 -18.10 -43.66 10.79
C THR A 151 -18.36 -42.74 11.98
N GLU A 152 -18.01 -41.46 11.87
CA GLU A 152 -18.14 -40.46 12.93
C GLU A 152 -19.61 -40.07 13.21
N GLN A 153 -19.94 -39.92 14.50
CA GLN A 153 -21.28 -39.53 14.98
C GLN A 153 -21.29 -38.15 15.65
N SER A 154 -20.14 -37.67 16.15
CA SER A 154 -20.05 -36.38 16.80
C SER A 154 -20.19 -35.24 15.80
N ALA A 155 -21.26 -34.44 15.95
CA ALA A 155 -21.51 -33.27 15.12
C ALA A 155 -20.34 -32.27 15.15
N LYS A 156 -19.64 -32.14 16.28
CA LYS A 156 -18.46 -31.27 16.41
C LYS A 156 -17.31 -31.73 15.51
N VAL A 157 -17.05 -33.04 15.48
CA VAL A 157 -16.00 -33.64 14.66
C VAL A 157 -16.36 -33.59 13.18
N ILE A 158 -17.62 -33.91 12.82
CA ILE A 158 -18.11 -33.81 11.43
C ILE A 158 -18.01 -32.36 10.92
N SER A 159 -18.44 -31.39 11.72
CA SER A 159 -18.34 -29.97 11.38
C SER A 159 -16.90 -29.55 11.14
N GLN A 160 -15.95 -29.98 11.98
CA GLN A 160 -14.53 -29.71 11.77
C GLN A 160 -14.01 -30.40 10.52
N GLY A 161 -14.42 -31.64 10.27
CA GLY A 161 -14.03 -32.40 9.09
C GLY A 161 -14.43 -31.71 7.78
N LEU A 162 -15.65 -31.18 7.69
CA LEU A 162 -16.10 -30.38 6.54
C LEU A 162 -15.27 -29.10 6.35
N ASN A 163 -14.93 -28.41 7.45
CA ASN A 163 -14.03 -27.24 7.42
C ASN A 163 -12.61 -27.61 6.95
N VAL A 164 -12.10 -28.77 7.37
CA VAL A 164 -10.78 -29.29 7.00
C VAL A 164 -10.74 -29.66 5.51
N LEU A 165 -11.78 -30.32 5.00
CA LEU A 165 -11.93 -30.58 3.57
C LEU A 165 -11.91 -29.28 2.76
N GLU A 166 -12.54 -28.22 3.26
CA GLU A 166 -12.53 -26.91 2.61
C GLU A 166 -11.14 -26.30 2.54
N LYS A 167 -10.41 -26.32 3.66
CA LYS A 167 -9.02 -25.81 3.74
C LYS A 167 -8.06 -26.59 2.85
N ILE A 168 -8.13 -27.92 2.92
CA ILE A 168 -7.29 -28.81 2.10
C ILE A 168 -7.59 -28.55 0.62
N GLY A 169 -8.87 -28.52 0.22
CA GLY A 169 -9.25 -28.29 -1.17
C GLY A 169 -8.85 -26.90 -1.71
N LYS A 170 -8.67 -25.88 -0.86
CA LYS A 170 -8.15 -24.56 -1.25
C LYS A 170 -6.63 -24.49 -1.32
N SER A 171 -5.92 -25.41 -0.68
CA SER A 171 -4.45 -25.40 -0.62
C SER A 171 -3.78 -25.83 -1.93
N PHE A 172 -4.49 -26.60 -2.76
CA PHE A 172 -4.07 -27.03 -4.10
C PHE A 172 -5.27 -27.03 -5.05
N THR A 173 -5.09 -27.45 -6.31
CA THR A 173 -6.20 -27.60 -7.28
C THR A 173 -6.67 -29.06 -7.31
N PRO A 174 -7.79 -29.43 -6.67
CA PRO A 174 -8.24 -30.81 -6.64
C PRO A 174 -8.78 -31.23 -8.01
N SER A 175 -8.59 -32.51 -8.38
CA SER A 175 -9.19 -33.03 -9.60
C SER A 175 -10.72 -33.13 -9.46
N VAL A 176 -11.43 -33.12 -10.59
CA VAL A 176 -12.91 -33.15 -10.63
C VAL A 176 -13.50 -34.34 -9.87
N SER A 177 -12.80 -35.49 -9.86
CA SER A 177 -13.23 -36.67 -9.10
C SER A 177 -13.29 -36.39 -7.59
N TYR A 178 -12.25 -35.75 -7.04
CA TYR A 178 -12.18 -35.39 -5.61
C TYR A 178 -13.17 -34.29 -5.24
N ILE A 179 -13.35 -33.31 -6.14
CA ILE A 179 -14.39 -32.30 -6.00
C ILE A 179 -15.77 -32.97 -5.85
N ASN A 180 -16.11 -33.90 -6.74
CA ASN A 180 -17.39 -34.61 -6.70
C ASN A 180 -17.55 -35.44 -5.42
N LYS A 181 -16.49 -36.10 -4.92
CA LYS A 181 -16.51 -36.81 -3.64
C LYS A 181 -16.83 -35.87 -2.47
N MET A 182 -16.15 -34.73 -2.39
CA MET A 182 -16.35 -33.72 -1.34
C MET A 182 -17.76 -33.13 -1.39
N VAL A 183 -18.21 -32.74 -2.60
CA VAL A 183 -19.55 -32.19 -2.84
C VAL A 183 -20.64 -33.19 -2.46
N PHE A 184 -20.51 -34.45 -2.89
CA PHE A 184 -21.44 -35.51 -2.52
C PHE A 184 -21.53 -35.68 -1.01
N PHE A 185 -20.38 -35.74 -0.33
CA PHE A 185 -20.33 -35.85 1.12
C PHE A 185 -21.01 -34.66 1.81
N ALA A 186 -20.76 -33.43 1.36
CA ALA A 186 -21.43 -32.25 1.90
C ALA A 186 -22.95 -32.27 1.68
N LYS A 187 -23.43 -32.66 0.48
CA LYS A 187 -24.88 -32.78 0.20
C LYS A 187 -25.57 -33.74 1.17
N VAL A 188 -24.95 -34.88 1.48
CA VAL A 188 -25.48 -35.83 2.48
C VAL A 188 -25.54 -35.21 3.88
N LYS A 189 -24.53 -34.43 4.26
CA LYS A 189 -24.44 -33.82 5.60
C LYS A 189 -25.35 -32.59 5.80
N LEU A 190 -25.97 -32.05 4.74
CA LEU A 190 -26.98 -30.99 4.85
C LEU A 190 -28.21 -31.41 5.68
N PHE A 191 -28.59 -32.69 5.64
CA PHE A 191 -29.72 -33.21 6.39
C PHE A 191 -29.40 -33.50 7.87
N SER A 192 -28.21 -33.12 8.35
CA SER A 192 -27.85 -33.26 9.76
C SER A 192 -28.72 -32.38 10.65
N ALA A 193 -29.07 -32.87 11.83
CA ALA A 193 -29.75 -32.07 12.87
C ALA A 193 -28.87 -30.93 13.42
N SER A 194 -27.55 -30.97 13.20
CA SER A 194 -26.64 -29.94 13.69
C SER A 194 -26.48 -28.79 12.69
N HIS A 195 -26.85 -27.58 13.11
CA HIS A 195 -26.67 -26.36 12.34
C HIS A 195 -25.20 -26.07 11.97
N ASN A 196 -24.24 -26.45 12.83
CA ASN A 196 -22.82 -26.27 12.50
C ASN A 196 -22.38 -27.20 11.36
N VAL A 197 -22.90 -28.43 11.31
CA VAL A 197 -22.63 -29.35 10.21
C VAL A 197 -23.27 -28.83 8.92
N GLN A 198 -24.53 -28.36 8.99
CA GLN A 198 -25.22 -27.72 7.86
C GLN A 198 -24.42 -26.53 7.32
N ARG A 199 -24.00 -25.63 8.20
CA ARG A 199 -23.19 -24.45 7.85
C ARG A 199 -21.92 -24.83 7.08
N HIS A 200 -21.11 -25.74 7.60
CA HIS A 200 -19.86 -26.11 6.93
C HIS A 200 -20.08 -26.94 5.66
N ALA A 201 -21.18 -27.71 5.59
CA ALA A 201 -21.59 -28.36 4.35
C ALA A 201 -21.95 -27.32 3.27
N ILE A 202 -22.74 -26.30 3.61
CA ILE A 202 -23.09 -25.19 2.70
C ILE A 202 -21.84 -24.41 2.27
N LEU A 203 -20.89 -24.16 3.18
CA LEU A 203 -19.60 -23.55 2.85
C LEU A 203 -18.85 -24.38 1.79
N LEU A 204 -18.68 -25.69 2.04
CA LEU A 204 -17.98 -26.58 1.11
C LEU A 204 -18.65 -26.60 -0.27
N LEU A 205 -19.98 -26.61 -0.31
CA LEU A 205 -20.73 -26.56 -1.56
C LEU A 205 -20.50 -25.27 -2.32
N GLY A 206 -20.55 -24.11 -1.64
CA GLY A 206 -20.29 -22.81 -2.27
C GLY A 206 -18.91 -22.72 -2.91
N VAL A 207 -17.90 -23.32 -2.27
CA VAL A 207 -16.50 -23.28 -2.74
C VAL A 207 -16.21 -24.28 -3.86
N PHE A 208 -16.75 -25.51 -3.80
CA PHE A 208 -16.30 -26.60 -4.68
C PHE A 208 -17.32 -27.11 -5.70
N VAL A 209 -18.63 -26.88 -5.53
CA VAL A 209 -19.62 -27.36 -6.53
C VAL A 209 -19.25 -26.84 -7.92
N LEU A 210 -19.25 -27.72 -8.92
CA LEU A 210 -18.98 -27.34 -10.32
C LEU A 210 -20.03 -26.35 -10.81
N VAL A 211 -19.63 -25.37 -11.62
CA VAL A 211 -20.53 -24.31 -12.12
C VAL A 211 -21.77 -24.90 -12.79
N SER A 212 -21.60 -25.93 -13.64
CA SER A 212 -22.69 -26.63 -14.32
C SER A 212 -23.70 -27.31 -13.37
N ASP A 213 -23.24 -27.78 -12.22
CA ASP A 213 -24.08 -28.48 -11.23
C ASP A 213 -24.70 -27.50 -10.22
N ALA A 214 -24.07 -26.34 -10.05
CA ALA A 214 -24.62 -25.23 -9.28
C ALA A 214 -25.86 -24.67 -9.96
N GLU A 215 -25.77 -24.39 -11.27
CA GLU A 215 -26.87 -23.82 -12.06
C GLU A 215 -28.08 -24.75 -12.18
N LYS A 216 -27.87 -26.07 -12.16
CA LYS A 216 -28.95 -27.06 -12.27
C LYS A 216 -29.77 -27.23 -10.99
N GLU A 217 -29.10 -27.36 -9.85
CA GLU A 217 -29.78 -27.73 -8.60
C GLU A 217 -29.16 -27.14 -7.33
N SER A 218 -27.84 -26.98 -7.28
CA SER A 218 -27.18 -26.71 -6.00
C SER A 218 -27.41 -25.27 -5.51
N LEU A 219 -27.60 -24.31 -6.42
CA LEU A 219 -27.95 -22.94 -6.06
C LEU A 219 -29.31 -22.85 -5.38
N GLU A 220 -30.33 -23.51 -5.94
CA GLU A 220 -31.66 -23.57 -5.34
C GLU A 220 -31.64 -24.32 -3.99
N LEU A 221 -30.89 -25.42 -3.93
CA LEU A 221 -30.71 -26.20 -2.69
C LEU A 221 -30.10 -25.35 -1.57
N ILE A 222 -29.02 -24.62 -1.84
CA ILE A 222 -28.41 -23.70 -0.87
C ILE A 222 -29.40 -22.58 -0.51
N GLY A 223 -30.12 -22.04 -1.50
CA GLY A 223 -31.12 -21.00 -1.30
C GLY A 223 -32.20 -21.36 -0.27
N LYS A 224 -32.60 -22.63 -0.17
CA LYS A 224 -33.57 -23.10 0.84
C LYS A 224 -33.07 -22.93 2.28
N TYR A 225 -31.76 -22.88 2.50
CA TYR A 225 -31.16 -22.68 3.84
C TYR A 225 -31.07 -21.21 4.26
N THR A 226 -31.45 -20.27 3.39
CA THR A 226 -31.64 -18.86 3.78
C THR A 226 -32.82 -18.68 4.73
N ASP A 227 -33.78 -19.62 4.73
CA ASP A 227 -34.95 -19.64 5.63
C ASP A 227 -34.71 -20.51 6.90
N SER A 228 -33.45 -20.87 7.18
CA SER A 228 -33.08 -21.71 8.33
C SER A 228 -33.34 -21.02 9.69
N PRO A 229 -33.72 -21.75 10.75
CA PRO A 229 -33.90 -21.16 12.09
C PRO A 229 -32.59 -20.61 12.68
N ASP A 230 -31.42 -21.18 12.32
CA ASP A 230 -30.12 -20.72 12.81
C ASP A 230 -29.53 -19.61 11.92
N ALA A 231 -29.27 -18.45 12.51
CA ALA A 231 -28.75 -17.29 11.79
C ALA A 231 -27.40 -17.53 11.09
N ARG A 232 -26.54 -18.39 11.64
CA ARG A 232 -25.23 -18.68 11.03
C ARG A 232 -25.38 -19.55 9.79
N VAL A 233 -26.41 -20.39 9.73
CA VAL A 233 -26.76 -21.17 8.54
C VAL A 233 -27.33 -20.25 7.47
N ARG A 234 -28.24 -19.33 7.83
CA ARG A 234 -28.77 -18.31 6.90
C ARG A 234 -27.68 -17.45 6.28
N ALA A 235 -26.81 -16.88 7.12
CA ALA A 235 -25.68 -16.05 6.67
C ALA A 235 -24.73 -16.83 5.76
N GLN A 236 -24.42 -18.08 6.11
CA GLN A 236 -23.56 -18.93 5.29
C GLN A 236 -24.22 -19.31 3.96
N ALA A 237 -25.54 -19.49 3.91
CA ALA A 237 -26.26 -19.74 2.66
C ALA A 237 -26.10 -18.56 1.69
N PHE A 238 -26.35 -17.33 2.14
CA PHE A 238 -26.11 -16.13 1.31
C PHE A 238 -24.65 -16.03 0.87
N ARG A 239 -23.69 -16.18 1.79
CA ARG A 239 -22.26 -16.13 1.47
C ARG A 239 -21.86 -17.19 0.45
N SER A 240 -22.37 -18.41 0.56
CA SER A 240 -22.08 -19.49 -0.39
C SER A 240 -22.69 -19.23 -1.77
N MET A 241 -23.89 -18.65 -1.84
CA MET A 241 -24.49 -18.24 -3.11
C MET A 241 -23.70 -17.10 -3.76
N LEU A 242 -23.25 -16.11 -2.98
CA LEU A 242 -22.35 -15.05 -3.46
C LEU A 242 -21.04 -15.63 -4.00
N THR A 243 -20.43 -16.57 -3.27
CA THR A 243 -19.20 -17.27 -3.68
C THR A 243 -19.40 -18.02 -5.00
N LEU A 244 -20.56 -18.67 -5.21
CA LEU A 244 -20.90 -19.29 -6.50
C LEU A 244 -20.97 -18.24 -7.61
N GLY A 245 -21.58 -17.08 -7.34
CA GLY A 245 -21.61 -15.95 -8.27
C GLY A 245 -20.22 -15.44 -8.66
N GLU A 246 -19.32 -15.28 -7.68
CA GLU A 246 -17.90 -14.90 -7.91
C GLU A 246 -17.16 -15.94 -8.79
N ARG A 247 -17.58 -17.22 -8.71
CA ARG A 247 -17.05 -18.32 -9.52
C ARG A 247 -17.70 -18.42 -10.92
N GLY A 248 -18.59 -17.51 -11.28
CA GLY A 248 -19.23 -17.43 -12.59
C GLY A 248 -20.61 -18.10 -12.70
N VAL A 249 -21.20 -18.59 -11.60
CA VAL A 249 -22.58 -19.11 -11.61
C VAL A 249 -23.57 -17.95 -11.80
N HIS A 250 -24.53 -18.12 -12.70
CA HIS A 250 -25.59 -17.12 -12.87
C HIS A 250 -26.47 -17.03 -11.62
N LEU A 251 -26.53 -15.84 -10.99
CA LEU A 251 -27.46 -15.56 -9.89
C LEU A 251 -28.72 -14.92 -10.44
N PRO A 252 -29.88 -15.62 -10.43
CA PRO A 252 -31.10 -15.10 -11.05
C PRO A 252 -31.73 -13.96 -10.22
N PRO A 253 -32.40 -12.99 -10.86
CA PRO A 253 -33.11 -11.90 -10.17
C PRO A 253 -34.17 -12.36 -9.17
N SER A 254 -34.70 -13.57 -9.32
CA SER A 254 -35.69 -14.17 -8.41
C SER A 254 -35.20 -14.32 -6.96
N LEU A 255 -33.89 -14.24 -6.72
CA LEU A 255 -33.30 -14.24 -5.38
C LEU A 255 -33.45 -12.90 -4.65
N TYR A 256 -33.72 -11.82 -5.39
CA TYR A 256 -33.74 -10.46 -4.87
C TYR A 256 -34.78 -10.25 -3.76
N PRO A 257 -36.07 -10.65 -3.91
CA PRO A 257 -37.06 -10.46 -2.84
C PRO A 257 -36.67 -11.15 -1.52
N ARG A 258 -36.07 -12.33 -1.61
CA ARG A 258 -35.59 -13.09 -0.45
C ARG A 258 -34.43 -12.38 0.26
N ALA A 259 -33.51 -11.80 -0.50
CA ALA A 259 -32.44 -10.97 0.07
C ALA A 259 -33.00 -9.73 0.77
N CYS A 260 -33.98 -9.05 0.14
CA CYS A 260 -34.64 -7.87 0.73
C CYS A 260 -35.35 -8.16 2.06
N VAL A 261 -36.05 -9.28 2.17
CA VAL A 261 -36.68 -9.69 3.45
C VAL A 261 -35.62 -9.96 4.53
N SER A 262 -34.46 -10.48 4.15
CA SER A 262 -33.37 -10.79 5.08
C SER A 262 -32.60 -9.55 5.56
N LEU A 263 -32.87 -8.36 5.00
CA LEU A 263 -32.30 -7.10 5.48
C LEU A 263 -32.84 -6.67 6.85
N THR A 264 -33.98 -7.19 7.29
CA THR A 264 -34.57 -6.90 8.61
C THR A 264 -34.36 -8.02 9.61
N ASP A 265 -33.46 -8.96 9.32
CA ASP A 265 -33.12 -10.07 10.23
C ASP A 265 -32.57 -9.54 11.57
N ASP A 266 -32.94 -10.17 12.68
CA ASP A 266 -32.47 -9.79 14.01
C ASP A 266 -30.94 -9.85 14.14
N TYR A 267 -30.29 -10.73 13.36
CA TYR A 267 -28.85 -10.99 13.45
C TYR A 267 -28.04 -10.22 12.41
N GLU A 268 -27.05 -9.48 12.90
CA GLU A 268 -26.12 -8.69 12.09
C GLU A 268 -25.46 -9.51 10.96
N CYS A 269 -25.03 -10.74 11.24
CA CYS A 269 -24.34 -11.57 10.24
C CYS A 269 -25.21 -11.94 9.04
N VAL A 270 -26.53 -12.04 9.22
CA VAL A 270 -27.47 -12.32 8.12
C VAL A 270 -27.71 -11.06 7.31
N ARG A 271 -28.03 -9.93 7.99
CA ARG A 271 -28.22 -8.63 7.33
C ARG A 271 -27.01 -8.25 6.48
N LYS A 272 -25.79 -8.47 7.00
CA LYS A 272 -24.51 -8.23 6.30
C LYS A 272 -24.42 -8.97 4.96
N GLU A 273 -24.78 -10.25 4.93
CA GLU A 273 -24.69 -11.08 3.72
C GLU A 273 -25.89 -10.86 2.78
N ALA A 274 -27.07 -10.59 3.34
CA ALA A 274 -28.24 -10.17 2.58
C ALA A 274 -27.99 -8.85 1.84
N LEU A 275 -27.35 -7.87 2.49
CA LEU A 275 -26.96 -6.59 1.89
C LEU A 275 -26.00 -6.77 0.71
N ASN A 276 -25.01 -7.67 0.82
CA ASN A 276 -24.16 -8.03 -0.32
C ASN A 276 -24.96 -8.65 -1.46
N MET A 277 -25.92 -9.53 -1.16
CA MET A 277 -26.77 -10.15 -2.18
C MET A 277 -27.65 -9.13 -2.90
N VAL A 278 -28.23 -8.17 -2.16
CA VAL A 278 -29.00 -7.05 -2.74
C VAL A 278 -28.12 -6.22 -3.68
N TYR A 279 -26.92 -5.84 -3.24
CA TYR A 279 -25.96 -5.11 -4.07
C TYR A 279 -25.57 -5.89 -5.33
N GLU A 280 -25.15 -7.17 -5.19
CA GLU A 280 -24.69 -7.98 -6.32
C GLU A 280 -25.80 -8.20 -7.36
N LEU A 281 -27.04 -8.47 -6.93
CA LEU A 281 -28.17 -8.60 -7.86
C LEU A 281 -28.49 -7.26 -8.53
N GLY A 282 -28.44 -6.15 -7.78
CA GLY A 282 -28.59 -4.78 -8.28
C GLY A 282 -27.64 -4.43 -9.42
N VAL A 283 -26.34 -4.71 -9.23
CA VAL A 283 -25.31 -4.36 -10.20
C VAL A 283 -25.30 -5.31 -11.40
N ARG A 284 -25.66 -6.59 -11.22
CA ARG A 284 -25.67 -7.58 -12.31
C ARG A 284 -26.89 -7.47 -13.23
N HIS A 285 -28.03 -7.03 -12.71
CA HIS A 285 -29.29 -6.94 -13.44
C HIS A 285 -29.89 -5.52 -13.38
N PRO A 286 -29.16 -4.49 -13.84
CA PRO A 286 -29.56 -3.10 -13.57
C PRO A 286 -30.87 -2.69 -14.23
N GLU A 287 -31.17 -3.24 -15.41
CA GLU A 287 -32.38 -2.89 -16.20
C GLU A 287 -33.58 -3.82 -15.93
N GLU A 288 -33.43 -4.82 -15.05
CA GLU A 288 -34.55 -5.71 -14.70
C GLU A 288 -35.62 -4.91 -13.95
N MET A 289 -36.87 -5.02 -14.39
CA MET A 289 -37.98 -4.32 -13.73
C MET A 289 -38.57 -5.19 -12.63
N ILE A 290 -38.70 -4.62 -11.43
CA ILE A 290 -39.30 -5.28 -10.28
C ILE A 290 -40.48 -4.50 -9.74
N LYS A 291 -41.46 -5.22 -9.20
CA LYS A 291 -42.59 -4.61 -8.50
C LYS A 291 -42.18 -4.23 -7.09
N VAL A 292 -42.39 -2.96 -6.74
CA VAL A 292 -42.14 -2.45 -5.40
C VAL A 292 -43.15 -3.09 -4.43
N GLN A 293 -42.69 -3.51 -3.25
CA GLN A 293 -43.57 -4.05 -2.21
C GLN A 293 -44.67 -3.03 -1.88
N ASP A 294 -45.92 -3.49 -1.88
CA ASP A 294 -47.12 -2.69 -1.58
C ASP A 294 -47.47 -1.58 -2.62
N SER A 295 -46.96 -1.68 -3.85
CA SER A 295 -47.26 -0.76 -4.95
C SER A 295 -47.42 -1.48 -6.30
N GLU A 296 -48.28 -0.96 -7.18
CA GLU A 296 -48.35 -1.39 -8.61
C GLU A 296 -47.21 -0.80 -9.47
N GLN A 297 -46.34 -0.03 -8.81
CA GLN A 297 -45.06 0.53 -9.23
C GLN A 297 -44.05 -0.49 -9.79
N GLU A 298 -43.61 -0.39 -11.04
CA GLU A 298 -42.39 -1.08 -11.48
C GLU A 298 -41.18 -0.13 -11.46
N VAL A 299 -40.09 -0.57 -10.84
CA VAL A 299 -38.83 0.18 -10.70
C VAL A 299 -37.67 -0.71 -11.16
N ARG A 300 -36.62 -0.10 -11.71
CA ARG A 300 -35.40 -0.83 -12.07
C ARG A 300 -34.76 -1.43 -10.82
N LEU A 301 -34.30 -2.67 -10.93
CA LEU A 301 -33.77 -3.44 -9.80
C LEU A 301 -32.57 -2.72 -9.15
N ILE A 302 -31.71 -2.08 -9.94
CA ILE A 302 -30.61 -1.28 -9.37
C ILE A 302 -31.08 -0.09 -8.53
N ASP A 303 -32.16 0.60 -8.94
CA ASP A 303 -32.66 1.79 -8.24
C ASP A 303 -33.30 1.40 -6.89
N ASP A 304 -34.10 0.32 -6.87
CA ASP A 304 -34.63 -0.21 -5.60
C ASP A 304 -33.51 -0.76 -4.71
N ALA A 305 -32.56 -1.53 -5.27
CA ALA A 305 -31.42 -2.05 -4.55
C ALA A 305 -30.58 -0.92 -3.94
N PHE A 306 -30.38 0.16 -4.68
CA PHE A 306 -29.69 1.35 -4.20
C PHE A 306 -30.43 1.98 -3.03
N GLY A 307 -31.76 2.10 -3.10
CA GLY A 307 -32.60 2.57 -1.99
C GLY A 307 -32.53 1.67 -0.75
N LYS A 308 -32.42 0.34 -0.92
CA LYS A 308 -32.21 -0.60 0.20
C LYS A 308 -30.83 -0.47 0.82
N VAL A 309 -29.79 -0.33 0.01
CA VAL A 309 -28.42 -0.09 0.49
C VAL A 309 -28.33 1.27 1.20
N CYS A 310 -28.98 2.30 0.69
CA CYS A 310 -29.07 3.60 1.36
C CYS A 310 -29.74 3.51 2.73
N SER A 311 -30.86 2.78 2.83
CA SER A 311 -31.52 2.52 4.12
C SER A 311 -30.58 1.86 5.15
N ALA A 312 -29.66 1.00 4.69
CA ALA A 312 -28.73 0.29 5.56
C ALA A 312 -27.62 1.18 6.16
N ILE A 313 -27.44 2.43 5.67
CA ILE A 313 -26.61 3.44 6.35
C ILE A 313 -27.18 3.81 7.72
N CYS A 314 -28.47 3.57 7.94
CA CYS A 314 -29.13 3.81 9.22
C CYS A 314 -29.18 2.56 10.12
N ASP A 315 -28.46 1.47 9.78
CA ASP A 315 -28.45 0.25 10.60
C ASP A 315 -27.85 0.49 11.99
N LEU A 316 -28.33 -0.29 12.96
CA LEU A 316 -27.83 -0.26 14.35
C LEU A 316 -26.36 -0.68 14.45
N SER A 317 -25.89 -1.56 13.57
CA SER A 317 -24.50 -2.00 13.52
C SER A 317 -23.64 -1.06 12.68
N MET A 318 -22.58 -0.53 13.29
CA MET A 318 -21.51 0.20 12.60
C MET A 318 -20.94 -0.58 11.40
N ASN A 319 -20.80 -1.91 11.52
CA ASN A 319 -20.21 -2.72 10.45
C ASN A 319 -21.12 -2.76 9.21
N ILE A 320 -22.43 -2.83 9.41
CA ILE A 320 -23.41 -2.80 8.31
C ILE A 320 -23.46 -1.39 7.71
N ARG A 321 -23.47 -0.34 8.54
CA ARG A 321 -23.40 1.06 8.05
C ARG A 321 -22.17 1.31 7.18
N THR A 322 -21.01 0.84 7.64
CA THR A 322 -19.73 0.96 6.90
C THR A 322 -19.82 0.19 5.58
N GLN A 323 -20.29 -1.05 5.60
CA GLN A 323 -20.45 -1.86 4.40
C GLN A 323 -21.46 -1.24 3.42
N ALA A 324 -22.60 -0.75 3.91
CA ALA A 324 -23.59 -0.07 3.10
C ALA A 324 -22.99 1.15 2.40
N ALA A 325 -22.28 1.99 3.16
CA ALA A 325 -21.55 3.13 2.62
C ALA A 325 -20.54 2.69 1.55
N GLU A 326 -19.73 1.65 1.78
CA GLU A 326 -18.77 1.12 0.78
C GLU A 326 -19.46 0.62 -0.51
N LEU A 327 -20.58 -0.09 -0.38
CA LEU A 327 -21.33 -0.67 -1.51
C LEU A 327 -21.97 0.41 -2.39
N LEU A 328 -22.47 1.52 -1.81
CA LEU A 328 -23.05 2.62 -2.59
C LEU A 328 -22.09 3.12 -3.68
N GLY A 329 -20.80 3.21 -3.39
CA GLY A 329 -19.79 3.68 -4.34
C GLY A 329 -19.60 2.75 -5.55
N GLY A 330 -20.06 1.51 -5.48
CA GLY A 330 -20.02 0.54 -6.58
C GLY A 330 -21.25 0.57 -7.50
N MET A 331 -22.33 1.23 -7.07
CA MET A 331 -23.62 1.24 -7.78
C MET A 331 -23.71 2.39 -8.80
N THR A 332 -22.82 2.39 -9.80
CA THR A 332 -22.64 3.55 -10.71
C THR A 332 -23.71 3.70 -11.80
N MET A 333 -24.56 2.69 -11.99
CA MET A 333 -25.63 2.67 -13.01
C MET A 333 -26.99 3.13 -12.47
N VAL A 334 -27.04 3.60 -11.22
CA VAL A 334 -28.24 4.16 -10.59
C VAL A 334 -28.71 5.42 -11.33
N SER A 335 -30.02 5.66 -11.33
CA SER A 335 -30.61 6.89 -11.87
C SER A 335 -30.11 8.15 -11.14
N ASP A 336 -30.00 9.24 -11.90
CA ASP A 336 -29.63 10.54 -11.35
C ASP A 336 -30.60 11.01 -10.27
N GLU A 337 -31.88 10.65 -10.35
CA GLU A 337 -32.89 11.01 -9.35
C GLU A 337 -32.56 10.40 -7.99
N PHE A 338 -32.38 9.08 -7.92
CA PHE A 338 -32.02 8.39 -6.68
C PHE A 338 -30.66 8.85 -6.15
N LEU A 339 -29.71 9.09 -7.05
CA LEU A 339 -28.37 9.57 -6.68
C LEU A 339 -28.44 10.95 -6.02
N HIS A 340 -29.15 11.92 -6.61
CA HIS A 340 -29.28 13.27 -6.03
C HIS A 340 -30.08 13.29 -4.73
N GLN A 341 -31.05 12.37 -4.57
CA GLN A 341 -31.79 12.25 -3.31
C GLN A 341 -30.89 11.90 -2.12
N THR A 342 -29.77 11.20 -2.34
CA THR A 342 -28.81 10.91 -1.25
C THR A 342 -28.20 12.16 -0.61
N LEU A 343 -28.24 13.29 -1.31
CA LEU A 343 -27.78 14.60 -0.84
C LEU A 343 -28.92 15.47 -0.29
N ASP A 344 -30.18 15.08 -0.49
CA ASP A 344 -31.33 15.87 -0.04
C ASP A 344 -31.50 15.81 1.48
N LYS A 345 -31.26 16.94 2.17
CA LYS A 345 -31.55 17.09 3.62
C LYS A 345 -33.06 17.19 3.95
N LYS A 346 -33.94 17.09 2.93
CA LYS A 346 -35.37 17.48 2.99
C LYS A 346 -36.24 16.59 3.89
N LEU A 347 -35.90 15.31 4.05
CA LEU A 347 -36.68 14.39 4.89
C LEU A 347 -36.35 14.46 6.39
N MET A 348 -35.19 15.02 6.77
CA MET A 348 -34.72 15.01 8.16
C MET A 348 -35.22 16.18 9.02
N SER A 349 -36.06 17.08 8.47
CA SER A 349 -36.72 18.13 9.29
C SER A 349 -38.10 18.54 8.76
N ASN A 350 -39.14 17.79 9.17
CA ASN A 350 -40.56 18.18 9.06
C ASN A 350 -41.05 18.64 7.66
N MET A 351 -40.46 18.17 6.56
CA MET A 351 -40.82 18.57 5.18
C MET A 351 -40.69 20.09 4.92
N ARG A 352 -39.81 20.76 5.66
CA ARG A 352 -39.56 22.21 5.53
C ARG A 352 -38.22 22.43 4.84
N LYS A 353 -38.24 23.14 3.71
CA LYS A 353 -37.01 23.48 2.98
C LYS A 353 -36.20 24.52 3.77
N LYS A 354 -35.00 24.14 4.19
CA LYS A 354 -33.97 25.08 4.67
C LYS A 354 -32.89 25.13 3.61
N ARG A 355 -32.76 26.27 2.92
CA ARG A 355 -31.66 26.46 1.97
C ARG A 355 -30.34 26.37 2.72
N SER A 356 -29.39 25.59 2.21
CA SER A 356 -28.06 25.54 2.80
C SER A 356 -27.41 26.94 2.75
N LEU A 357 -26.39 27.20 3.56
CA LEU A 357 -25.62 28.45 3.44
C LEU A 357 -25.07 28.62 2.02
N HIS A 358 -24.62 27.53 1.42
CA HIS A 358 -24.06 27.48 0.07
C HIS A 358 -25.11 27.67 -1.04
N GLU A 359 -26.32 27.10 -0.92
CA GLU A 359 -27.39 27.35 -1.89
C GLU A 359 -27.81 28.82 -1.89
N ARG A 360 -27.70 29.49 -0.75
CA ARG A 360 -27.98 30.92 -0.62
C ARG A 360 -26.85 31.76 -1.18
N SER A 361 -25.59 31.45 -0.87
CA SER A 361 -24.44 32.16 -1.46
C SER A 361 -24.42 31.98 -2.98
N ALA A 362 -24.70 30.78 -3.50
CA ALA A 362 -24.83 30.52 -4.93
C ALA A 362 -25.99 31.32 -5.56
N ALA A 363 -27.15 31.40 -4.91
CA ALA A 363 -28.26 32.22 -5.38
C ALA A 363 -27.94 33.73 -5.35
N HIS A 364 -27.22 34.20 -4.33
CA HIS A 364 -26.74 35.59 -4.23
C HIS A 364 -25.70 35.92 -5.30
N PHE A 365 -24.80 35.00 -5.58
CA PHE A 365 -23.81 35.12 -6.66
C PHE A 365 -24.50 35.19 -8.02
N ALA A 366 -25.48 34.30 -8.27
CA ALA A 366 -26.24 34.28 -9.51
C ALA A 366 -27.14 35.53 -9.69
N SER A 367 -27.66 36.10 -8.60
CA SER A 367 -28.52 37.30 -8.66
C SER A 367 -27.75 38.62 -8.73
N GLY A 368 -26.45 38.62 -8.41
CA GLY A 368 -25.63 39.83 -8.34
C GLY A 368 -26.03 40.81 -7.22
N GLU A 369 -26.91 40.40 -6.31
CA GLU A 369 -27.40 41.25 -5.21
C GLU A 369 -26.49 41.15 -3.98
N TRP A 370 -25.93 42.29 -3.56
CA TRP A 370 -25.12 42.38 -2.34
C TRP A 370 -25.97 42.09 -1.09
N SER A 371 -25.50 41.19 -0.22
CA SER A 371 -26.15 40.90 1.08
C SER A 371 -26.04 42.11 2.02
N SER A 372 -27.15 42.82 2.23
CA SER A 372 -27.19 44.04 3.08
C SER A 372 -27.07 43.78 4.59
N GLY A 373 -26.71 42.56 5.03
CA GLY A 373 -26.46 42.21 6.44
C GLY A 373 -27.65 42.40 7.41
N LYS A 374 -28.85 42.76 6.91
CA LYS A 374 -29.98 43.20 7.73
C LYS A 374 -31.10 42.17 7.92
N LYS A 375 -30.95 40.93 7.45
CA LYS A 375 -32.06 39.96 7.38
C LYS A 375 -31.78 38.65 8.14
N TRP A 376 -31.82 38.69 9.48
CA TRP A 376 -31.96 37.46 10.29
C TRP A 376 -33.26 36.69 10.02
N ALA A 377 -34.25 37.30 9.36
CA ALA A 377 -35.50 36.65 8.98
C ALA A 377 -35.40 35.76 7.72
N ASP A 378 -34.27 35.75 7.01
CA ASP A 378 -34.08 34.91 5.81
C ASP A 378 -33.66 33.47 6.13
N ASP A 379 -33.24 33.17 7.37
CA ASP A 379 -32.91 31.81 7.87
C ASP A 379 -34.14 30.96 8.21
N ALA A 380 -35.35 31.54 8.16
CA ALA A 380 -36.57 30.81 8.46
C ALA A 380 -36.89 29.81 7.33
N PRO A 381 -37.28 28.55 7.64
CA PRO A 381 -37.78 27.63 6.62
C PRO A 381 -39.06 28.21 5.99
N LYS A 382 -39.05 28.48 4.69
CA LYS A 382 -40.13 29.22 3.99
C LYS A 382 -41.07 28.33 3.18
N GLU A 383 -40.60 27.21 2.62
CA GLU A 383 -41.38 26.37 1.71
C GLU A 383 -41.78 25.06 2.39
N VAL A 384 -43.09 24.84 2.56
CA VAL A 384 -43.67 23.52 2.84
C VAL A 384 -43.73 22.79 1.52
N VAL A 385 -42.98 21.71 1.40
CA VAL A 385 -42.96 20.88 0.19
C VAL A 385 -44.26 20.06 0.17
N SER A 386 -44.98 20.02 -0.95
CA SER A 386 -46.19 19.20 -1.05
C SER A 386 -45.82 17.72 -0.91
N ALA A 387 -46.61 16.95 -0.16
CA ALA A 387 -46.38 15.52 0.04
C ALA A 387 -46.30 14.75 -1.30
N ASP A 388 -47.02 15.22 -2.32
CA ASP A 388 -47.04 14.64 -3.67
C ASP A 388 -45.76 14.89 -4.48
N SER A 389 -44.92 15.86 -4.08
CA SER A 389 -43.63 16.15 -4.73
C SER A 389 -42.45 15.41 -4.12
N VAL A 390 -42.67 14.73 -2.98
CA VAL A 390 -41.72 13.78 -2.42
C VAL A 390 -42.20 12.40 -2.84
N SER A 391 -41.57 11.83 -3.87
CA SER A 391 -41.86 10.47 -4.30
C SER A 391 -41.65 9.52 -3.11
N LEU A 392 -42.77 9.07 -2.51
CA LEU A 392 -42.81 8.12 -1.39
C LEU A 392 -42.08 6.81 -1.69
N MET A 393 -41.79 6.54 -2.97
CA MET A 393 -41.10 5.34 -3.44
C MET A 393 -39.59 5.36 -3.20
N ALA A 394 -39.02 6.49 -2.79
CA ALA A 394 -37.57 6.64 -2.61
C ALA A 394 -37.15 6.96 -1.16
N SER A 395 -37.98 6.55 -0.19
CA SER A 395 -37.79 6.79 1.25
C SER A 395 -36.39 6.39 1.76
N GLY A 396 -35.80 5.32 1.19
CA GLY A 396 -34.49 4.82 1.63
C GLY A 396 -33.29 5.63 1.15
N ALA A 397 -33.38 6.28 -0.02
CA ALA A 397 -32.25 7.01 -0.61
C ALA A 397 -32.06 8.41 -0.02
N CYS A 398 -33.13 9.04 0.46
CA CYS A 398 -33.10 10.45 0.84
C CYS A 398 -32.13 10.73 2.00
N GLY A 399 -31.14 11.59 1.76
CA GLY A 399 -30.16 12.02 2.77
C GLY A 399 -29.18 10.94 3.24
N ALA A 400 -29.14 9.76 2.59
CA ALA A 400 -28.35 8.64 3.06
C ALA A 400 -26.84 8.93 3.09
N LEU A 401 -26.28 9.56 2.04
CA LEU A 401 -24.87 9.94 2.04
C LEU A 401 -24.60 11.05 3.05
N VAL A 402 -25.51 12.01 3.21
CA VAL A 402 -25.38 13.06 4.25
C VAL A 402 -25.30 12.45 5.63
N GLN A 403 -26.17 11.47 5.94
CA GLN A 403 -26.16 10.79 7.22
C GLN A 403 -24.87 10.00 7.44
N GLY A 404 -24.36 9.33 6.39
CA GLY A 404 -23.08 8.63 6.46
C GLY A 404 -21.88 9.58 6.69
N LEU A 405 -21.93 10.80 6.13
CA LEU A 405 -20.93 11.86 6.42
C LEU A 405 -21.04 12.40 7.84
N GLU A 406 -22.26 12.53 8.38
CA GLU A 406 -22.55 13.04 9.72
C GLU A 406 -22.53 11.92 10.80
N ASP A 407 -22.04 10.72 10.47
CA ASP A 407 -22.05 9.54 11.36
C ASP A 407 -21.17 9.73 12.61
N GLU A 408 -21.35 8.92 13.64
CA GLU A 408 -20.52 8.98 14.85
C GLU A 408 -19.18 8.25 14.68
N PHE A 409 -19.10 7.29 13.74
CA PHE A 409 -17.93 6.44 13.53
C PHE A 409 -17.13 6.86 12.29
N LEU A 410 -15.80 6.90 12.46
CA LEU A 410 -14.88 7.33 11.39
C LEU A 410 -14.92 6.39 10.19
N GLU A 411 -15.17 5.11 10.42
CA GLU A 411 -15.23 4.06 9.40
C GLU A 411 -16.36 4.35 8.42
N VAL A 412 -17.54 4.73 8.93
CA VAL A 412 -18.69 5.09 8.12
C VAL A 412 -18.43 6.40 7.38
N ARG A 413 -17.95 7.46 8.07
CA ARG A 413 -17.63 8.75 7.42
C ARG A 413 -16.65 8.58 6.27
N THR A 414 -15.58 7.82 6.49
CA THR A 414 -14.55 7.56 5.47
C THR A 414 -15.12 6.77 4.29
N ALA A 415 -15.91 5.72 4.55
CA ALA A 415 -16.58 4.95 3.51
C ALA A 415 -17.55 5.82 2.69
N SER A 416 -18.33 6.68 3.34
CA SER A 416 -19.26 7.61 2.69
C SER A 416 -18.56 8.64 1.80
N VAL A 417 -17.46 9.25 2.28
CA VAL A 417 -16.63 10.15 1.45
C VAL A 417 -16.08 9.41 0.22
N ASN A 418 -15.52 8.22 0.40
CA ASN A 418 -14.98 7.43 -0.71
C ASN A 418 -16.06 7.05 -1.73
N SER A 419 -17.25 6.67 -1.27
CA SER A 419 -18.36 6.31 -2.15
C SER A 419 -18.94 7.50 -2.89
N MET A 420 -19.06 8.65 -2.23
CA MET A 420 -19.41 9.91 -2.87
C MET A 420 -18.41 10.27 -3.98
N CYS A 421 -17.10 10.12 -3.72
CA CYS A 421 -16.06 10.32 -4.73
C CYS A 421 -16.21 9.37 -5.93
N LYS A 422 -16.42 8.06 -5.70
CA LYS A 422 -16.59 7.07 -6.79
C LYS A 422 -17.79 7.40 -7.68
N LEU A 423 -18.92 7.79 -7.07
CA LEU A 423 -20.13 8.18 -7.78
C LEU A 423 -19.91 9.49 -8.56
N ALA A 424 -19.26 10.48 -7.95
CA ALA A 424 -18.93 11.77 -8.58
C ALA A 424 -17.96 11.63 -9.77
N LEU A 425 -17.00 10.70 -9.71
CA LEU A 425 -16.11 10.41 -10.84
C LEU A 425 -16.85 9.85 -12.07
N LYS A 426 -18.01 9.22 -11.87
CA LYS A 426 -18.84 8.68 -12.96
C LYS A 426 -19.92 9.65 -13.43
N ASN A 427 -20.44 10.48 -12.53
CA ASN A 427 -21.50 11.45 -12.80
C ASN A 427 -21.02 12.90 -12.54
N PRO A 428 -20.61 13.63 -13.59
CA PRO A 428 -20.12 15.01 -13.45
C PRO A 428 -21.12 15.99 -12.82
N LEU A 429 -22.42 15.83 -13.08
CA LEU A 429 -23.46 16.65 -12.44
C LEU A 429 -23.51 16.40 -10.92
N PHE A 430 -23.40 15.13 -10.53
CA PHE A 430 -23.32 14.75 -9.12
C PHE A 430 -22.02 15.26 -8.45
N ALA A 431 -20.91 15.32 -9.19
CA ALA A 431 -19.67 15.92 -8.68
C ALA A 431 -19.84 17.40 -8.29
N VAL A 432 -20.62 18.17 -9.07
CA VAL A 432 -20.90 19.57 -8.76
C VAL A 432 -21.83 19.71 -7.56
N THR A 433 -22.85 18.85 -7.43
CA THR A 433 -23.81 18.92 -6.31
C THR A 433 -23.25 18.37 -5.00
N SER A 434 -22.33 17.40 -5.05
CA SER A 434 -21.63 16.85 -3.88
C SER A 434 -20.49 17.72 -3.34
N LEU A 435 -20.02 18.70 -4.13
CA LEU A 435 -18.88 19.55 -3.79
C LEU A 435 -19.00 20.21 -2.41
N ASP A 436 -20.14 20.81 -2.09
CA ASP A 436 -20.32 21.53 -0.82
C ASP A 436 -20.23 20.56 0.38
N PHE A 437 -20.75 19.34 0.25
CA PHE A 437 -20.66 18.33 1.30
C PHE A 437 -19.22 17.86 1.53
N LEU A 438 -18.44 17.67 0.46
CA LEU A 438 -17.03 17.32 0.56
C LEU A 438 -16.20 18.47 1.16
N VAL A 439 -16.53 19.73 0.86
CA VAL A 439 -15.89 20.89 1.48
C VAL A 439 -16.21 20.97 2.98
N ASP A 440 -17.43 20.65 3.40
CA ASP A 440 -17.80 20.61 4.83
C ASP A 440 -16.94 19.60 5.62
N MET A 441 -16.57 18.47 4.99
CA MET A 441 -15.71 17.44 5.60
C MET A 441 -14.27 17.93 5.88
N PHE A 442 -13.85 19.10 5.39
CA PHE A 442 -12.55 19.70 5.72
C PHE A 442 -12.49 20.19 7.15
N ASN A 443 -13.64 20.41 7.79
CA ASN A 443 -13.74 20.80 9.19
C ASN A 443 -14.05 19.62 10.10
N ASP A 444 -13.96 18.38 9.61
CA ASP A 444 -14.15 17.19 10.43
C ASP A 444 -13.09 17.10 11.53
N GLU A 445 -13.47 16.60 12.70
CA GLU A 445 -12.60 16.46 13.86
C GLU A 445 -11.47 15.43 13.63
N ILE A 446 -11.67 14.48 12.71
CA ILE A 446 -10.77 13.36 12.43
C ILE A 446 -9.89 13.67 11.22
N GLU A 447 -8.57 13.61 11.43
CA GLU A 447 -7.57 13.89 10.40
C GLU A 447 -7.73 13.02 9.13
N GLU A 448 -7.97 11.72 9.29
CA GLU A 448 -8.14 10.80 8.14
C GLU A 448 -9.35 11.20 7.29
N VAL A 449 -10.46 11.63 7.90
CA VAL A 449 -11.66 12.05 7.17
C VAL A 449 -11.39 13.33 6.37
N ARG A 450 -10.73 14.32 6.99
CA ARG A 450 -10.30 15.55 6.30
C ARG A 450 -9.41 15.23 5.09
N LEU A 451 -8.42 14.36 5.28
CA LEU A 451 -7.49 13.96 4.22
C LEU A 451 -8.21 13.24 3.07
N ARG A 452 -9.19 12.37 3.40
CA ARG A 452 -10.01 11.67 2.40
C ARG A 452 -10.87 12.64 1.59
N ALA A 453 -11.43 13.65 2.23
CA ALA A 453 -12.20 14.69 1.56
C ALA A 453 -11.32 15.50 0.57
N ILE A 454 -10.12 15.89 1.00
CA ILE A 454 -9.13 16.59 0.16
C ILE A 454 -8.78 15.75 -1.08
N TYR A 455 -8.47 14.47 -0.90
CA TYR A 455 -8.13 13.58 -2.02
C TYR A 455 -9.33 13.26 -2.92
N SER A 456 -10.54 13.21 -2.36
CA SER A 456 -11.77 13.06 -3.14
C SER A 456 -12.00 14.26 -4.04
N LEU A 457 -11.85 15.48 -3.52
CA LEU A 457 -11.92 16.71 -4.33
C LEU A 457 -10.81 16.79 -5.37
N THR A 458 -9.61 16.35 -5.04
CA THR A 458 -8.49 16.26 -6.01
C THR A 458 -8.87 15.36 -7.18
N ALA A 459 -9.44 14.18 -6.91
CA ALA A 459 -9.82 13.22 -7.94
C ALA A 459 -10.93 13.75 -8.86
N ILE A 460 -11.92 14.46 -8.33
CA ILE A 460 -13.03 15.04 -9.11
C ILE A 460 -12.75 16.44 -9.66
N SER A 461 -11.53 16.98 -9.45
CA SER A 461 -11.13 18.35 -9.80
C SER A 461 -11.43 18.76 -11.25
N ARG A 462 -11.46 17.80 -12.19
CA ARG A 462 -11.79 18.03 -13.60
C ARG A 462 -13.25 18.41 -13.85
N HIS A 463 -14.14 18.09 -12.92
CA HIS A 463 -15.59 18.31 -13.03
C HIS A 463 -16.09 19.52 -12.23
N ILE A 464 -15.23 20.13 -11.41
CA ILE A 464 -15.61 21.19 -10.47
C ILE A 464 -14.84 22.48 -10.71
N ILE A 465 -15.46 23.62 -10.36
CA ILE A 465 -14.83 24.94 -10.34
C ILE A 465 -15.13 25.55 -8.97
N LEU A 466 -14.08 25.99 -8.28
CA LEU A 466 -14.18 26.50 -6.92
C LEU A 466 -14.68 27.96 -6.91
N ARG A 467 -15.64 28.21 -6.02
CA ARG A 467 -16.17 29.55 -5.69
C ARG A 467 -15.45 30.14 -4.48
N GLU A 468 -15.64 31.44 -4.29
CA GLU A 468 -14.98 32.21 -3.22
C GLU A 468 -15.36 31.71 -1.81
N ASP A 469 -16.65 31.45 -1.56
CA ASP A 469 -17.18 30.97 -0.27
C ASP A 469 -16.65 29.57 0.11
N GLN A 470 -16.52 28.69 -0.88
CA GLN A 470 -15.95 27.36 -0.70
C GLN A 470 -14.46 27.46 -0.37
N LEU A 471 -13.73 28.31 -1.09
CA LEU A 471 -12.29 28.53 -0.88
C LEU A 471 -11.98 29.06 0.51
N GLU A 472 -12.76 30.01 1.04
CA GLU A 472 -12.53 30.51 2.41
C GLU A 472 -12.53 29.38 3.45
N THR A 473 -13.49 28.45 3.32
CA THR A 473 -13.58 27.27 4.18
C THR A 473 -12.37 26.37 3.99
N MET A 474 -12.02 26.04 2.74
CA MET A 474 -10.92 25.13 2.40
C MET A 474 -9.56 25.69 2.82
N LEU A 475 -9.32 27.00 2.61
CA LEU A 475 -8.06 27.66 2.91
C LEU A 475 -7.79 27.75 4.42
N SER A 476 -8.83 27.71 5.26
CA SER A 476 -8.64 27.62 6.71
C SER A 476 -7.91 26.34 7.13
N SER A 477 -8.08 25.25 6.37
CA SER A 477 -7.40 23.97 6.60
C SER A 477 -5.92 23.98 6.18
N LEU A 478 -5.42 25.03 5.50
CA LEU A 478 -3.97 25.18 5.29
C LEU A 478 -3.23 25.47 6.59
N GLU A 479 -3.92 25.90 7.65
CA GLU A 479 -3.32 26.09 8.96
C GLU A 479 -3.39 24.83 9.86
N ASP A 480 -3.82 23.68 9.32
CA ASP A 480 -3.91 22.41 10.04
C ASP A 480 -2.56 22.01 10.64
N TYR A 481 -2.59 21.39 11.82
CA TYR A 481 -1.39 20.90 12.49
C TYR A 481 -0.73 19.76 11.70
N SER A 482 -1.51 18.91 11.02
CA SER A 482 -1.01 17.80 10.21
C SER A 482 -0.39 18.29 8.91
N VAL A 483 0.89 17.98 8.73
CA VAL A 483 1.64 18.22 7.48
C VAL A 483 0.97 17.50 6.30
N GLU A 484 0.38 16.32 6.52
CA GLU A 484 -0.25 15.55 5.45
C GLU A 484 -1.51 16.21 4.90
N VAL A 485 -2.30 16.81 5.80
CA VAL A 485 -3.48 17.61 5.42
C VAL A 485 -3.05 18.84 4.63
N ARG A 486 -2.04 19.59 5.12
CA ARG A 486 -1.53 20.78 4.42
C ARG A 486 -0.96 20.46 3.04
N GLU A 487 -0.13 19.43 2.93
CA GLU A 487 0.41 18.99 1.63
C GLU A 487 -0.67 18.44 0.69
N GLY A 488 -1.64 17.67 1.23
CA GLY A 488 -2.79 17.22 0.45
C GLY A 488 -3.60 18.39 -0.10
N LEU A 489 -3.75 19.45 0.70
CA LEU A 489 -4.44 20.66 0.30
C LEU A 489 -3.66 21.44 -0.76
N HIS A 490 -2.33 21.54 -0.65
CA HIS A 490 -1.45 22.05 -1.72
C HIS A 490 -1.56 21.25 -3.03
N LEU A 491 -1.74 19.92 -2.95
CA LEU A 491 -2.01 19.10 -4.12
C LEU A 491 -3.37 19.47 -4.74
N MET A 492 -4.43 19.50 -3.92
CA MET A 492 -5.79 19.78 -4.36
C MET A 492 -5.96 21.19 -4.94
N LEU A 493 -5.41 22.22 -4.30
CA LEU A 493 -5.47 23.61 -4.80
C LEU A 493 -4.79 23.76 -6.16
N GLY A 494 -3.67 23.06 -6.38
CA GLY A 494 -3.04 23.02 -7.69
C GLY A 494 -3.83 22.20 -8.73
N ALA A 495 -4.65 21.24 -8.28
CA ALA A 495 -5.46 20.41 -9.18
C ALA A 495 -6.76 21.12 -9.63
N CYS A 496 -7.38 21.91 -8.76
CA CYS A 496 -8.67 22.55 -9.01
C CYS A 496 -8.57 23.84 -9.85
N LYS A 497 -9.66 24.19 -10.52
CA LYS A 497 -9.82 25.49 -11.19
C LYS A 497 -10.56 26.47 -10.28
N VAL A 498 -10.15 27.74 -10.30
CA VAL A 498 -10.84 28.85 -9.64
C VAL A 498 -11.55 29.74 -10.65
N SER A 499 -12.66 30.34 -10.22
CA SER A 499 -13.57 31.10 -11.09
C SER A 499 -13.17 32.55 -11.35
N THR A 500 -12.51 33.23 -10.40
CA THR A 500 -12.26 34.68 -10.47
C THR A 500 -10.85 35.09 -10.05
N LYS A 501 -10.46 36.32 -10.42
CA LYS A 501 -9.23 36.97 -9.93
C LYS A 501 -9.15 37.04 -8.41
N ALA A 502 -10.29 37.30 -7.74
CA ALA A 502 -10.37 37.38 -6.28
C ALA A 502 -10.04 36.02 -5.64
N CYS A 503 -10.65 34.94 -6.14
CA CYS A 503 -10.35 33.58 -5.71
C CYS A 503 -8.86 33.23 -5.83
N LEU A 504 -8.24 33.52 -6.99
CA LEU A 504 -6.82 33.27 -7.18
C LEU A 504 -5.96 34.08 -6.20
N THR A 505 -6.31 35.35 -5.98
CA THR A 505 -5.60 36.22 -5.03
C THR A 505 -5.69 35.69 -3.59
N LEU A 506 -6.86 35.20 -3.17
CA LEU A 506 -7.06 34.57 -1.86
C LEU A 506 -6.18 33.33 -1.68
N VAL A 507 -6.15 32.45 -2.69
CA VAL A 507 -5.29 31.25 -2.67
C VAL A 507 -3.82 31.65 -2.54
N VAL A 508 -3.35 32.55 -3.40
CA VAL A 508 -1.94 32.99 -3.39
C VAL A 508 -1.58 33.59 -2.03
N GLN A 509 -2.37 34.54 -1.53
CA GLN A 509 -2.08 35.20 -0.26
C GLN A 509 -2.06 34.21 0.91
N LYS A 510 -3.04 33.32 1.01
CA LYS A 510 -3.10 32.35 2.12
C LYS A 510 -1.99 31.33 2.07
N VAL A 511 -1.62 30.84 0.90
CA VAL A 511 -0.49 29.92 0.77
C VAL A 511 0.83 30.60 1.17
N LEU A 512 1.03 31.87 0.82
CA LEU A 512 2.21 32.64 1.23
C LEU A 512 2.23 32.91 2.74
N ASP A 513 1.09 33.31 3.34
CA ASP A 513 0.97 33.51 4.79
C ASP A 513 1.33 32.23 5.56
N VAL A 514 0.87 31.08 5.08
CA VAL A 514 1.10 29.76 5.69
C VAL A 514 2.56 29.32 5.51
N LEU A 515 3.19 29.62 4.37
CA LEU A 515 4.61 29.33 4.17
C LEU A 515 5.52 30.07 5.16
N LEU A 516 5.18 31.32 5.50
CA LEU A 516 5.90 32.08 6.53
C LEU A 516 5.76 31.43 7.92
N LYS A 517 4.61 30.81 8.21
CA LYS A 517 4.33 30.10 9.46
C LYS A 517 4.98 28.70 9.50
N TYR A 518 5.01 28.00 8.37
CA TYR A 518 5.57 26.65 8.22
C TYR A 518 6.58 26.57 7.06
N PRO A 519 7.83 27.05 7.25
CA PRO A 519 8.85 27.03 6.20
C PRO A 519 9.24 25.63 5.72
N GLU A 520 8.97 24.60 6.52
CA GLU A 520 9.21 23.19 6.21
C GLU A 520 8.39 22.72 4.99
N ASP A 521 7.24 23.34 4.72
CA ASP A 521 6.32 22.94 3.65
C ASP A 521 6.74 23.49 2.26
N ARG A 522 7.85 24.25 2.17
CA ARG A 522 8.28 24.99 0.97
C ARG A 522 8.19 24.22 -0.34
N LEU A 523 8.59 22.95 -0.37
CA LEU A 523 8.59 22.14 -1.59
C LEU A 523 7.17 21.83 -2.08
N SER A 524 6.26 21.56 -1.14
CA SER A 524 4.85 21.33 -1.46
C SER A 524 4.18 22.62 -1.94
N THR A 525 4.55 23.75 -1.35
CA THR A 525 4.09 25.09 -1.74
C THR A 525 4.56 25.46 -3.14
N PHE A 526 5.84 25.23 -3.46
CA PHE A 526 6.39 25.45 -4.80
C PHE A 526 5.65 24.61 -5.85
N GLY A 527 5.42 23.32 -5.57
CA GLY A 527 4.64 22.46 -6.45
C GLY A 527 3.19 22.89 -6.61
N CYS A 528 2.56 23.44 -5.56
CA CYS A 528 1.22 24.03 -5.64
C CYS A 528 1.20 25.24 -6.57
N MET A 529 2.10 26.21 -6.35
CA MET A 529 2.18 27.46 -7.11
C MET A 529 2.53 27.21 -8.59
N GLN A 530 3.39 26.24 -8.85
CA GLN A 530 3.67 25.73 -10.19
C GLN A 530 2.37 25.32 -10.90
N ARG A 531 1.59 24.41 -10.31
CA ARG A 531 0.33 23.90 -10.88
C ARG A 531 -0.74 24.98 -10.99
N VAL A 532 -0.86 25.85 -9.99
CA VAL A 532 -1.78 27.00 -10.02
C VAL A 532 -1.47 27.91 -11.20
N GLY A 533 -0.20 28.23 -11.45
CA GLY A 533 0.25 29.01 -12.61
C GLY A 533 -0.09 28.34 -13.94
N GLN A 534 0.15 27.03 -14.05
CA GLN A 534 -0.16 26.25 -15.26
C GLN A 534 -1.65 26.24 -15.59
N LYS A 535 -2.53 26.15 -14.58
CA LYS A 535 -3.98 26.05 -14.78
C LYS A 535 -4.68 27.40 -14.97
N HIS A 536 -4.07 28.52 -14.55
CA HIS A 536 -4.71 29.84 -14.54
C HIS A 536 -3.89 30.95 -15.20
N PRO A 537 -3.36 30.78 -16.44
CA PRO A 537 -2.48 31.76 -17.04
C PRO A 537 -3.12 33.14 -17.24
N GLU A 538 -4.38 33.19 -17.68
CA GLU A 538 -5.12 34.45 -17.89
C GLU A 538 -5.36 35.22 -16.57
N LEU A 539 -5.77 34.50 -15.52
CA LEU A 539 -5.96 35.12 -14.20
C LEU A 539 -4.62 35.57 -13.60
N CYS A 540 -3.54 34.79 -13.78
CA CYS A 540 -2.19 35.17 -13.35
C CYS A 540 -1.71 36.46 -14.01
N MET A 541 -1.95 36.63 -15.32
CA MET A 541 -1.64 37.88 -16.04
C MET A 541 -2.31 39.09 -15.38
N SER A 542 -3.58 38.95 -14.97
CA SER A 542 -4.34 40.05 -14.36
C SER A 542 -3.89 40.46 -12.94
N ILE A 543 -3.21 39.57 -12.21
CA ILE A 543 -2.66 39.85 -10.85
C ILE A 543 -1.16 40.18 -10.88
N THR A 544 -0.48 40.00 -12.02
CA THR A 544 0.98 40.13 -12.14
C THR A 544 1.52 41.45 -11.57
N PRO A 545 0.97 42.64 -11.91
CA PRO A 545 1.49 43.91 -11.38
C PRO A 545 1.36 44.00 -9.84
N GLN A 546 0.26 43.49 -9.29
CA GLN A 546 0.01 43.49 -7.85
C GLN A 546 0.97 42.55 -7.11
N GLN A 547 1.24 41.36 -7.68
CA GLN A 547 2.09 40.36 -7.03
C GLN A 547 3.58 40.72 -7.09
N LEU A 548 4.02 41.34 -8.19
CA LEU A 548 5.39 41.85 -8.33
C LEU A 548 5.61 43.19 -7.61
N GLN A 549 4.54 43.81 -7.09
CA GLN A 549 4.58 45.15 -6.50
C GLN A 549 5.19 46.18 -7.46
N ASP A 550 4.87 46.04 -8.75
CA ASP A 550 5.41 46.88 -9.81
C ASP A 550 4.55 48.14 -9.95
N HIS A 551 5.17 49.32 -9.79
CA HIS A 551 4.46 50.59 -9.86
C HIS A 551 4.71 51.24 -11.23
N PRO A 552 3.67 51.68 -11.98
CA PRO A 552 3.83 52.18 -13.35
C PRO A 552 4.78 53.38 -13.54
N PHE A 553 5.16 54.06 -12.45
CA PHE A 553 5.97 55.29 -12.47
C PHE A 553 7.20 55.25 -11.55
N PHE A 554 7.35 54.23 -10.70
CA PHE A 554 8.44 54.17 -9.71
C PHE A 554 9.09 52.79 -9.75
N ASP A 555 10.43 52.77 -9.79
CA ASP A 555 11.18 51.54 -9.64
C ASP A 555 11.06 51.04 -8.19
N SER A 556 10.39 49.90 -8.02
CA SER A 556 10.32 49.21 -6.73
C SER A 556 11.69 48.64 -6.35
N ALA A 557 11.99 48.61 -5.06
CA ALA A 557 13.21 47.98 -4.56
C ALA A 557 13.26 46.51 -4.99
N GLU A 558 14.42 46.07 -5.48
CA GLU A 558 14.66 44.69 -5.88
C GLU A 558 14.44 43.74 -4.70
N ARG A 559 13.64 42.70 -4.93
CA ARG A 559 13.30 41.70 -3.90
C ARG A 559 14.35 40.61 -3.84
N ASP A 560 14.58 40.09 -2.64
CA ASP A 560 15.54 39.02 -2.40
C ASP A 560 15.06 37.69 -3.02
N VAL A 561 15.91 37.09 -3.85
CA VAL A 561 15.64 35.81 -4.52
C VAL A 561 15.76 34.62 -3.56
N GLU A 562 16.29 34.84 -2.36
CA GLU A 562 16.32 33.86 -1.28
C GLU A 562 15.03 33.86 -0.44
N ASP A 563 14.15 34.87 -0.60
CA ASP A 563 12.84 34.89 0.07
C ASP A 563 11.90 33.81 -0.52
N PRO A 564 11.52 32.77 0.25
CA PRO A 564 10.65 31.70 -0.25
C PRO A 564 9.30 32.19 -0.75
N ALA A 565 8.76 33.28 -0.18
CA ALA A 565 7.47 33.83 -0.59
C ALA A 565 7.56 34.49 -1.97
N TYR A 566 8.62 35.26 -2.23
CA TYR A 566 8.86 35.85 -3.55
C TYR A 566 9.14 34.78 -4.60
N VAL A 567 9.95 33.77 -4.27
CA VAL A 567 10.21 32.61 -5.16
C VAL A 567 8.92 31.88 -5.55
N CYS A 568 7.98 31.70 -4.62
CA CYS A 568 6.67 31.13 -4.92
C CYS A 568 5.91 31.90 -6.01
N VAL A 569 5.88 33.23 -5.89
CA VAL A 569 5.23 34.12 -6.87
C VAL A 569 5.90 33.98 -8.23
N LEU A 570 7.24 33.98 -8.27
CA LEU A 570 7.99 33.82 -9.51
C LEU A 570 7.74 32.46 -10.17
N ILE A 571 7.74 31.37 -9.40
CA ILE A 571 7.39 30.03 -9.90
C ILE A 571 6.01 30.03 -10.54
N MET A 572 5.00 30.60 -9.86
CA MET A 572 3.64 30.69 -10.41
C MET A 572 3.61 31.47 -11.74
N LEU A 573 4.23 32.65 -11.78
CA LEU A 573 4.20 33.54 -12.95
C LEU A 573 4.98 32.96 -14.14
N PHE A 574 6.12 32.32 -13.91
CA PHE A 574 6.88 31.65 -14.99
C PHE A 574 6.11 30.46 -15.56
N ASN A 575 5.44 29.68 -14.72
CA ASN A 575 4.57 28.60 -15.19
C ASN A 575 3.35 29.11 -15.96
N ALA A 576 2.75 30.23 -15.54
CA ALA A 576 1.70 30.90 -16.30
C ALA A 576 2.21 31.41 -17.67
N ALA A 577 3.40 32.03 -17.69
CA ALA A 577 4.01 32.57 -18.91
C ALA A 577 4.37 31.50 -19.95
N GLN A 578 4.65 30.26 -19.51
CA GLN A 578 4.86 29.13 -20.43
C GLN A 578 3.60 28.84 -21.26
N HIS A 579 2.41 28.98 -20.67
CA HIS A 579 1.13 28.76 -21.34
C HIS A 579 0.55 30.04 -21.96
N LEU A 580 1.02 31.22 -21.56
CA LEU A 580 0.64 32.52 -22.11
C LEU A 580 1.88 33.41 -22.35
N PRO A 581 2.58 33.24 -23.48
CA PRO A 581 3.84 33.95 -23.76
C PRO A 581 3.75 35.48 -23.75
N ALA A 582 2.56 36.05 -24.00
CA ALA A 582 2.32 37.49 -23.92
C ALA A 582 2.66 38.07 -22.53
N MET A 583 2.62 37.27 -21.46
CA MET A 583 2.99 37.69 -20.11
C MET A 583 4.45 38.13 -20.00
N LEU A 584 5.36 37.61 -20.85
CA LEU A 584 6.78 37.98 -20.82
C LEU A 584 7.00 39.48 -21.06
N SER A 585 6.11 40.13 -21.82
CA SER A 585 6.16 41.58 -22.06
C SER A 585 5.80 42.43 -20.85
N VAL A 586 5.15 41.84 -19.85
CA VAL A 586 4.69 42.51 -18.63
C VAL A 586 5.72 42.37 -17.50
N PHE A 587 6.72 41.48 -17.64
CA PHE A 587 7.71 41.26 -16.61
C PHE A 587 8.76 42.37 -16.58
N PRO A 588 9.05 42.95 -15.39
CA PRO A 588 10.20 43.83 -15.20
C PRO A 588 11.52 43.14 -15.56
N GLU A 589 12.52 43.92 -15.96
CA GLU A 589 13.84 43.41 -16.32
C GLU A 589 14.51 42.63 -15.18
N THR A 590 14.28 43.03 -13.92
CA THR A 590 14.75 42.33 -12.71
C THR A 590 14.15 40.92 -12.60
N THR A 591 12.86 40.77 -12.87
CA THR A 591 12.17 39.47 -12.88
C THR A 591 12.77 38.53 -13.95
N ILE A 592 13.14 39.07 -15.11
CA ILE A 592 13.82 38.32 -16.17
C ILE A 592 15.23 37.87 -15.74
N LYS A 593 15.97 38.71 -14.99
CA LYS A 593 17.26 38.32 -14.41
C LYS A 593 17.10 37.20 -13.39
N HIS A 594 16.10 37.30 -12.52
CA HIS A 594 15.78 36.26 -11.53
C HIS A 594 15.37 34.94 -12.17
N TYR A 595 14.67 34.97 -13.31
CA TYR A 595 14.31 33.77 -14.08
C TYR A 595 15.54 32.91 -14.41
N ALA A 596 16.62 33.52 -14.92
CA ALA A 596 17.82 32.79 -15.30
C ALA A 596 18.43 32.03 -14.11
N TYR A 597 18.56 32.70 -12.96
CA TYR A 597 19.06 32.08 -11.73
C TYR A 597 18.15 30.95 -11.22
N LEU A 598 16.83 31.19 -11.16
CA LEU A 598 15.87 30.20 -10.64
C LEU A 598 15.72 28.99 -11.57
N ARG A 599 15.86 29.20 -12.88
CA ARG A 599 15.83 28.12 -13.87
C ARG A 599 17.01 27.16 -13.69
N ASP A 600 18.19 27.70 -13.39
CA ASP A 600 19.41 26.91 -13.17
C ASP A 600 19.38 26.19 -11.81
N THR A 601 18.89 26.86 -10.76
CA THR A 601 18.87 26.31 -9.39
C THR A 601 17.70 25.37 -9.12
N MET A 602 16.53 25.58 -9.75
CA MET A 602 15.29 24.81 -9.51
C MET A 602 14.56 24.42 -10.79
N PRO A 603 15.19 23.62 -11.68
CA PRO A 603 14.65 23.28 -12.99
C PRO A 603 13.36 22.45 -12.96
N ASN A 604 13.04 21.81 -11.83
CA ASN A 604 11.82 21.02 -11.65
C ASN A 604 10.57 21.89 -11.45
N PHE A 605 10.73 23.12 -10.94
CA PHE A 605 9.63 24.03 -10.65
C PHE A 605 9.54 25.16 -11.68
N VAL A 606 10.66 25.60 -12.24
CA VAL A 606 10.72 26.71 -13.20
C VAL A 606 10.84 26.17 -14.62
N PRO A 607 9.83 26.38 -15.50
CA PRO A 607 9.86 25.90 -16.86
C PRO A 607 10.83 26.71 -17.72
N ARG A 608 11.09 26.25 -18.93
CA ARG A 608 11.82 27.04 -19.92
C ARG A 608 10.86 28.01 -20.63
N LEU A 609 11.30 29.25 -20.77
CA LEU A 609 10.59 30.35 -21.40
C LEU A 609 11.43 30.93 -22.55
N ASP A 610 10.76 31.42 -23.59
CA ASP A 610 11.40 32.04 -24.78
C ASP A 610 11.86 33.48 -24.50
N VAL A 611 12.72 33.64 -23.49
CA VAL A 611 13.25 34.96 -23.08
C VAL A 611 14.61 35.17 -23.76
N GLY A 612 14.70 36.14 -24.68
CA GLY A 612 15.98 36.57 -25.27
C GLY A 612 16.37 35.95 -26.62
N GLY A 613 15.45 35.28 -27.33
CA GLY A 613 15.62 34.98 -28.77
C GLY A 613 16.53 33.79 -29.14
N ASP A 614 17.16 33.10 -28.19
CA ASP A 614 17.95 31.89 -28.46
C ASP A 614 17.23 30.63 -27.96
N ALA A 615 16.27 30.15 -28.76
CA ALA A 615 15.64 28.84 -28.58
C ALA A 615 16.08 27.89 -29.70
N LYS A 616 17.36 27.49 -29.67
CA LYS A 616 17.81 26.25 -30.33
C LYS A 616 18.74 25.50 -29.37
N GLU A 617 18.15 24.81 -28.41
CA GLU A 617 18.84 23.64 -27.91
C GLU A 617 18.71 22.55 -28.98
N LEU A 618 19.85 22.05 -29.46
CA LEU A 618 19.89 20.74 -30.07
C LEU A 618 19.33 19.78 -29.01
N ASN A 619 18.15 19.21 -29.25
CA ASN A 619 17.66 18.05 -28.52
C ASN A 619 18.65 16.89 -28.71
N LEU A 620 19.76 16.90 -27.97
CA LEU A 620 20.66 15.75 -27.82
C LEU A 620 20.16 14.81 -26.71
N THR A 621 19.00 15.08 -26.13
CA THR A 621 18.34 14.27 -25.09
C THR A 621 17.10 13.57 -25.65
N GLY A 622 17.23 12.87 -26.77
CA GLY A 622 16.31 11.79 -27.10
C GLY A 622 16.78 10.53 -26.39
N SER A 623 15.87 9.70 -25.87
CA SER A 623 16.23 8.35 -25.36
C SER A 623 17.04 7.52 -26.38
N THR A 624 16.98 7.92 -27.66
CA THR A 624 17.80 7.45 -28.77
C THR A 624 19.30 7.74 -28.60
N GLY A 625 19.70 8.92 -28.10
CA GLY A 625 21.11 9.29 -27.90
C GLY A 625 21.76 8.54 -26.73
N SER A 626 21.09 8.51 -25.58
CA SER A 626 21.51 7.73 -24.40
C SER A 626 21.64 6.24 -24.71
N ARG A 627 20.67 5.70 -25.47
CA ARG A 627 20.70 4.31 -25.93
C ARG A 627 21.83 4.04 -26.91
N GLN A 628 22.03 4.88 -27.94
CA GLN A 628 23.13 4.72 -28.90
C GLN A 628 24.50 4.82 -28.25
N PHE A 629 24.66 5.71 -27.27
CA PHE A 629 25.86 5.79 -26.45
C PHE A 629 26.12 4.47 -25.71
N LEU A 630 25.09 3.94 -25.02
CA LEU A 630 25.20 2.65 -24.33
C LEU A 630 25.51 1.50 -25.32
N GLU A 631 24.83 1.43 -26.47
CA GLU A 631 25.09 0.43 -27.51
C GLU A 631 26.53 0.47 -28.01
N THR A 632 27.05 1.68 -28.26
CA THR A 632 28.43 1.90 -28.69
C THR A 632 29.41 1.44 -27.61
N LEU A 633 29.16 1.83 -26.36
CA LEU A 633 29.97 1.44 -25.21
C LEU A 633 30.00 -0.08 -25.01
N LEU A 634 28.85 -0.74 -25.04
CA LEU A 634 28.75 -2.20 -24.92
C LEU A 634 29.46 -2.91 -26.08
N SER A 635 29.31 -2.41 -27.31
CA SER A 635 29.99 -2.96 -28.48
C SER A 635 31.52 -2.85 -28.39
N ASN A 636 32.04 -1.73 -27.86
CA ASN A 636 33.47 -1.52 -27.69
C ASN A 636 34.05 -2.47 -26.63
N ILE A 637 33.34 -2.68 -25.52
CA ILE A 637 33.75 -3.65 -24.49
C ILE A 637 33.70 -5.08 -25.04
N GLN A 638 32.69 -5.41 -25.86
CA GLN A 638 32.58 -6.72 -26.49
C GLN A 638 33.70 -6.99 -27.49
N ARG A 639 34.13 -5.99 -28.28
CA ARG A 639 35.29 -6.12 -29.18
C ARG A 639 36.60 -6.34 -28.41
N ALA A 640 36.71 -5.84 -27.18
CA ALA A 640 37.87 -6.04 -26.32
C ALA A 640 37.85 -7.39 -25.55
N TYR A 641 36.95 -8.32 -25.86
CA TYR A 641 36.80 -9.60 -25.15
C TYR A 641 38.12 -10.39 -25.02
N SER A 642 38.92 -10.42 -26.08
CA SER A 642 40.20 -11.15 -26.16
C SER A 642 41.38 -10.42 -25.50
N ALA A 643 41.22 -9.18 -25.03
CA ALA A 643 42.29 -8.36 -24.45
C ALA A 643 41.97 -7.96 -22.99
N PRO A 644 42.33 -8.80 -21.98
CA PRO A 644 41.91 -8.60 -20.59
C PRO A 644 42.28 -7.24 -19.99
N GLN A 645 43.50 -6.75 -20.20
CA GLN A 645 43.94 -5.46 -19.65
C GLN A 645 43.18 -4.27 -20.25
N ALA A 646 42.98 -4.28 -21.57
CA ALA A 646 42.20 -3.26 -22.26
C ALA A 646 40.72 -3.29 -21.81
N ARG A 647 40.16 -4.49 -21.67
CA ARG A 647 38.78 -4.68 -21.21
C ARG A 647 38.57 -4.20 -19.77
N GLN A 648 39.51 -4.46 -18.86
CA GLN A 648 39.44 -3.95 -17.49
C GLN A 648 39.50 -2.42 -17.44
N ALA A 649 40.36 -1.80 -18.26
CA ALA A 649 40.42 -0.34 -18.37
C ALA A 649 39.09 0.23 -18.93
N LEU A 650 38.52 -0.40 -19.95
CA LEU A 650 37.25 -0.01 -20.54
C LEU A 650 36.08 -0.19 -19.57
N LEU A 651 36.01 -1.30 -18.82
CA LEU A 651 34.99 -1.53 -17.80
C LEU A 651 35.04 -0.45 -16.72
N LYS A 652 36.24 -0.07 -16.27
CA LYS A 652 36.41 0.98 -15.27
C LYS A 652 35.96 2.35 -15.79
N ALA A 653 36.40 2.73 -16.99
CA ALA A 653 35.97 3.99 -17.62
C ALA A 653 34.45 4.02 -17.85
N ALA A 654 33.88 2.90 -18.29
CA ALA A 654 32.45 2.76 -18.51
C ALA A 654 31.62 2.94 -17.24
N GLN A 655 32.11 2.54 -16.07
CA GLN A 655 31.37 2.78 -14.82
C GLN A 655 31.22 4.28 -14.54
N ASP A 656 32.29 5.06 -14.68
CA ASP A 656 32.26 6.51 -14.47
C ASP A 656 31.32 7.20 -15.49
N ASP A 657 31.35 6.76 -16.75
CA ASP A 657 30.46 7.27 -17.81
C ASP A 657 28.98 6.92 -17.55
N LEU A 658 28.70 5.70 -17.06
CA LEU A 658 27.34 5.24 -16.75
C LEU A 658 26.77 5.93 -15.51
N ASP A 659 27.60 6.18 -14.50
CA ASP A 659 27.19 6.92 -13.31
C ASP A 659 26.78 8.35 -13.69
N ARG A 660 27.54 9.01 -14.59
CA ARG A 660 27.16 10.31 -15.17
C ARG A 660 25.91 10.24 -16.05
N LEU A 661 25.79 9.22 -16.90
CA LEU A 661 24.59 9.01 -17.72
C LEU A 661 23.33 8.88 -16.85
N ALA A 662 23.46 8.21 -15.70
CA ALA A 662 22.37 8.05 -14.75
C ALA A 662 21.93 9.35 -14.05
N GLU A 663 22.80 10.36 -13.98
CA GLU A 663 22.50 11.71 -13.48
C GLU A 663 21.87 12.59 -14.58
N ILE A 664 22.33 12.45 -15.82
CA ILE A 664 21.88 13.25 -16.97
C ILE A 664 20.50 12.82 -17.47
N ASP A 665 20.24 11.50 -17.53
CA ASP A 665 19.00 10.92 -18.06
C ASP A 665 18.26 10.09 -16.98
N PRO A 666 17.34 10.70 -16.23
CA PRO A 666 16.56 10.01 -15.20
C PRO A 666 15.74 8.83 -15.74
N ALA A 667 15.28 8.88 -17.00
CA ALA A 667 14.48 7.82 -17.58
C ALA A 667 15.32 6.54 -17.78
N PHE A 668 16.59 6.72 -18.16
CA PHE A 668 17.58 5.66 -18.39
C PHE A 668 18.43 5.31 -17.15
N SER A 669 18.26 6.05 -16.05
CA SER A 669 19.05 5.92 -14.83
C SER A 669 19.07 4.49 -14.27
N GLY A 670 17.94 3.76 -14.31
CA GLY A 670 17.88 2.39 -13.81
C GLY A 670 18.74 1.41 -14.62
N THR A 671 18.69 1.50 -15.95
CA THR A 671 19.53 0.72 -16.87
C THR A 671 21.02 1.05 -16.69
N ALA A 672 21.37 2.33 -16.66
CA ALA A 672 22.75 2.77 -16.48
C ALA A 672 23.35 2.27 -15.14
N ASN A 673 22.60 2.38 -14.04
CA ASN A 673 23.03 1.87 -12.73
C ASN A 673 23.14 0.33 -12.72
N PHE A 674 22.22 -0.39 -13.36
CA PHE A 674 22.29 -1.85 -13.46
C PHE A 674 23.56 -2.28 -14.19
N THR A 675 23.83 -1.67 -15.35
CA THR A 675 25.03 -1.95 -16.14
C THR A 675 26.31 -1.57 -15.39
N SER A 676 26.34 -0.43 -14.67
CA SER A 676 27.48 0.00 -13.85
C SER A 676 27.79 -0.99 -12.72
N VAL A 677 26.75 -1.46 -12.00
CA VAL A 677 26.91 -2.47 -10.95
C VAL A 677 27.37 -3.81 -11.54
N PHE A 678 26.81 -4.23 -12.67
CA PHE A 678 27.20 -5.45 -13.37
C PHE A 678 28.66 -5.41 -13.81
N PHE A 679 29.12 -4.31 -14.42
CA PHE A 679 30.52 -4.12 -14.80
C PHE A 679 31.45 -4.10 -13.60
N GLY A 680 31.04 -3.48 -12.50
CA GLY A 680 31.79 -3.53 -11.26
C GLY A 680 31.94 -4.95 -10.72
N ALA A 681 30.91 -5.79 -10.83
CA ALA A 681 30.95 -7.19 -10.41
C ALA A 681 31.88 -8.01 -11.32
N GLN A 682 31.77 -7.81 -12.65
CA GLN A 682 32.64 -8.43 -13.64
C GLN A 682 34.13 -8.10 -13.39
N LEU A 683 34.44 -6.82 -13.17
CA LEU A 683 35.80 -6.34 -12.93
C LEU A 683 36.40 -6.98 -11.67
N GLN A 684 35.63 -7.05 -10.58
CA GLN A 684 36.08 -7.67 -9.33
C GLN A 684 36.26 -9.17 -9.46
N MET A 685 35.39 -9.84 -10.21
CA MET A 685 35.49 -11.26 -10.47
C MET A 685 36.75 -11.60 -11.28
N GLU A 686 37.08 -10.82 -12.31
CA GLU A 686 38.30 -11.02 -13.10
C GLU A 686 39.58 -10.82 -12.29
N GLN A 687 39.58 -9.82 -11.41
CA GLN A 687 40.71 -9.61 -10.49
C GLN A 687 40.88 -10.82 -9.58
N LEU A 688 39.79 -11.27 -8.93
CA LEU A 688 39.82 -12.40 -7.99
C LEU A 688 40.10 -13.75 -8.66
N GLN A 689 39.72 -13.93 -9.93
CA GLN A 689 39.98 -15.16 -10.67
C GLN A 689 41.50 -15.40 -10.86
N LEU A 690 42.30 -14.33 -11.00
CA LEU A 690 43.77 -14.46 -11.04
C LEU A 690 44.32 -15.09 -9.74
N ALA A 691 43.78 -14.74 -8.56
CA ALA A 691 44.16 -15.38 -7.30
C ALA A 691 43.74 -16.86 -7.27
N ALA A 692 42.60 -17.20 -7.88
CA ALA A 692 42.19 -18.60 -8.00
C ALA A 692 43.14 -19.43 -8.88
N THR A 693 43.95 -18.82 -9.75
CA THR A 693 45.02 -19.49 -10.50
C THR A 693 46.36 -19.60 -9.75
N GLY A 694 46.48 -18.99 -8.56
CA GLY A 694 47.71 -19.00 -7.74
C GLY A 694 48.67 -17.83 -8.00
N LEU A 695 48.26 -16.85 -8.83
CA LEU A 695 49.02 -15.63 -9.05
C LEU A 695 48.81 -14.64 -7.89
N SER A 696 49.87 -13.95 -7.47
CA SER A 696 49.80 -12.94 -6.41
C SER A 696 49.06 -11.69 -6.90
N ILE A 697 48.02 -11.30 -6.17
CA ILE A 697 47.31 -10.03 -6.37
C ILE A 697 47.76 -9.05 -5.29
N LYS A 698 47.99 -7.79 -5.66
CA LYS A 698 48.32 -6.69 -4.73
C LYS A 698 47.14 -6.25 -3.83
N ALA A 699 45.92 -6.71 -4.11
CA ALA A 699 44.69 -6.25 -3.46
C ALA A 699 44.22 -7.17 -2.33
N PRO A 700 43.57 -6.65 -1.28
CA PRO A 700 43.03 -7.45 -0.17
C PRO A 700 41.86 -8.33 -0.64
N ILE A 701 42.15 -9.62 -0.89
CA ILE A 701 41.20 -10.63 -1.43
C ILE A 701 39.88 -10.64 -0.66
N LYS A 702 39.92 -10.55 0.67
CA LYS A 702 38.73 -10.57 1.53
C LYS A 702 37.81 -9.37 1.30
N GLU A 703 38.36 -8.17 1.15
CA GLU A 703 37.58 -6.95 0.90
C GLU A 703 36.99 -6.95 -0.51
N CYS A 704 37.78 -7.36 -1.51
CA CYS A 704 37.31 -7.52 -2.88
C CYS A 704 36.15 -8.53 -2.98
N LEU A 705 36.23 -9.63 -2.22
CA LEU A 705 35.18 -10.63 -2.15
C LEU A 705 33.89 -10.08 -1.50
N LEU A 706 34.02 -9.34 -0.39
CA LEU A 706 32.88 -8.68 0.25
C LEU A 706 32.20 -7.67 -0.69
N GLN A 707 33.00 -6.92 -1.46
CA GLN A 707 32.47 -5.99 -2.45
C GLN A 707 31.77 -6.73 -3.61
N LEU A 708 32.31 -7.86 -4.08
CA LEU A 708 31.68 -8.67 -5.13
C LEU A 708 30.32 -9.20 -4.65
N ILE A 709 30.28 -9.77 -3.44
CA ILE A 709 29.04 -10.26 -2.83
C ILE A 709 28.04 -9.09 -2.68
N LYS A 710 28.47 -7.91 -2.22
CA LYS A 710 27.62 -6.72 -2.12
C LYS A 710 27.03 -6.35 -3.48
N LYS A 711 27.83 -6.33 -4.56
CA LYS A 711 27.33 -6.04 -5.92
C LYS A 711 26.36 -7.09 -6.44
N CYS A 712 26.61 -8.38 -6.17
CA CYS A 712 25.66 -9.45 -6.50
C CYS A 712 24.32 -9.26 -5.76
N LEU A 713 24.35 -8.91 -4.47
CA LEU A 713 23.14 -8.61 -3.70
C LEU A 713 22.42 -7.37 -4.25
N MET A 714 23.14 -6.33 -4.68
CA MET A 714 22.54 -5.17 -5.34
C MET A 714 21.81 -5.58 -6.63
N LEU A 715 22.44 -6.37 -7.50
CA LEU A 715 21.84 -6.86 -8.75
C LEU A 715 20.55 -7.67 -8.51
N GLN A 716 20.53 -8.47 -7.44
CA GLN A 716 19.39 -9.31 -7.08
C GLN A 716 18.21 -8.53 -6.50
N ASN A 717 18.46 -7.42 -5.79
CA ASN A 717 17.44 -6.83 -4.91
C ASN A 717 17.14 -5.36 -5.19
N LEU A 718 18.01 -4.60 -5.86
CA LEU A 718 17.76 -3.17 -6.07
C LEU A 718 17.08 -2.87 -7.41
N PHE A 719 17.00 -3.82 -8.34
CA PHE A 719 16.52 -3.57 -9.69
C PHE A 719 15.19 -4.26 -9.97
N ASN A 720 14.30 -3.54 -10.65
CA ASN A 720 12.95 -3.97 -11.04
C ASN A 720 12.84 -3.99 -12.56
N ASN A 721 11.79 -4.65 -13.08
CA ASN A 721 11.51 -4.79 -14.52
C ASN A 721 12.64 -5.47 -15.30
N LEU A 722 13.33 -6.41 -14.66
CA LEU A 722 14.33 -7.28 -15.30
C LEU A 722 13.62 -8.30 -16.21
N THR A 723 14.05 -8.40 -17.46
CA THR A 723 13.62 -9.48 -18.37
C THR A 723 14.09 -10.84 -17.87
N ASN A 724 13.56 -11.93 -18.43
CA ASN A 724 14.04 -13.28 -18.09
C ASN A 724 15.54 -13.45 -18.39
N ASP A 725 16.04 -12.81 -19.45
CA ASP A 725 17.47 -12.78 -19.79
C ASP A 725 18.28 -12.01 -18.74
N ASP A 726 17.81 -10.84 -18.29
CA ASP A 726 18.46 -10.07 -17.24
C ASP A 726 18.52 -10.85 -15.92
N GLN A 727 17.41 -11.50 -15.54
CA GLN A 727 17.32 -12.31 -14.33
C GLN A 727 18.28 -13.51 -14.40
N LEU A 728 18.39 -14.15 -15.57
CA LEU A 728 19.37 -15.22 -15.77
C LEU A 728 20.80 -14.69 -15.63
N LEU A 729 21.13 -13.55 -16.24
CA LEU A 729 22.47 -12.94 -16.12
C LEU A 729 22.84 -12.66 -14.66
N VAL A 730 21.90 -12.15 -13.86
CA VAL A 730 22.10 -11.95 -12.42
C VAL A 730 22.34 -13.27 -11.71
N LYS A 731 21.53 -14.31 -11.98
CA LYS A 731 21.71 -15.66 -11.39
C LYS A 731 23.07 -16.27 -11.76
N GLN A 732 23.49 -16.16 -13.02
CA GLN A 732 24.78 -16.62 -13.53
C GLN A 732 25.97 -15.89 -12.88
N MET A 733 25.84 -14.57 -12.69
CA MET A 733 26.83 -13.76 -11.98
C MET A 733 26.97 -14.19 -10.51
N CYS A 734 25.84 -14.41 -9.84
CA CYS A 734 25.82 -14.85 -8.44
C CYS A 734 26.36 -16.27 -8.25
N LEU A 735 26.05 -17.19 -9.16
CA LEU A 735 26.60 -18.55 -9.14
C LEU A 735 28.12 -18.54 -9.28
N ARG A 736 28.65 -17.76 -10.22
CA ARG A 736 30.10 -17.57 -10.39
C ARG A 736 30.76 -16.99 -9.17
N ALA A 737 30.21 -15.90 -8.62
CA ALA A 737 30.73 -15.26 -7.42
C ALA A 737 30.76 -16.23 -6.23
N SER A 738 29.72 -17.04 -6.06
CA SER A 738 29.64 -18.05 -5.00
C SER A 738 30.66 -19.19 -5.20
N ALA A 739 30.83 -19.67 -6.43
CA ALA A 739 31.82 -20.69 -6.75
C ALA A 739 33.26 -20.18 -6.51
N LEU A 740 33.56 -18.95 -6.93
CA LEU A 740 34.83 -18.28 -6.68
C LEU A 740 35.08 -18.08 -5.17
N ASN A 741 34.05 -17.69 -4.42
CA ASN A 741 34.12 -17.54 -2.96
C ASN A 741 34.51 -18.85 -2.27
N LEU A 742 33.85 -19.96 -2.61
CA LEU A 742 34.20 -21.28 -2.07
C LEU A 742 35.65 -21.66 -2.39
N VAL A 743 36.09 -21.46 -3.64
CA VAL A 743 37.46 -21.79 -4.07
C VAL A 743 38.50 -21.01 -3.29
N LEU A 744 38.30 -19.69 -3.12
CA LEU A 744 39.25 -18.85 -2.40
C LEU A 744 39.29 -19.15 -0.90
N ILE A 745 38.14 -19.38 -0.26
CA ILE A 745 38.08 -19.74 1.18
C ILE A 745 38.75 -21.09 1.44
N VAL A 746 38.52 -22.09 0.60
CA VAL A 746 39.15 -23.42 0.75
C VAL A 746 40.66 -23.34 0.53
N LYS A 747 41.14 -22.47 -0.37
CA LYS A 747 42.58 -22.25 -0.60
C LYS A 747 43.27 -21.52 0.55
N ASP A 748 42.60 -20.53 1.14
CA ASP A 748 43.14 -19.72 2.26
C ASP A 748 43.24 -20.51 3.57
N ARG A 749 42.44 -21.57 3.74
CA ARG A 749 42.38 -22.45 4.94
C ARG A 749 42.10 -21.74 6.28
N SER A 750 41.88 -20.42 6.26
CA SER A 750 41.73 -19.57 7.44
C SER A 750 40.30 -19.62 8.04
N GLN A 751 39.31 -20.05 7.27
CA GLN A 751 37.89 -20.01 7.62
C GLN A 751 37.15 -21.30 7.23
N SER A 752 36.00 -21.53 7.86
CA SER A 752 35.12 -22.66 7.52
C SER A 752 34.53 -22.52 6.12
N ALA A 753 34.69 -23.56 5.30
CA ALA A 753 34.14 -23.61 3.95
C ALA A 753 32.69 -24.14 3.89
N LEU A 754 32.09 -24.53 5.03
CA LEU A 754 30.76 -25.12 5.06
C LEU A 754 29.67 -24.12 4.61
N GLY A 755 29.66 -22.91 5.17
CA GLY A 755 28.70 -21.86 4.80
C GLY A 755 28.77 -21.46 3.33
N PRO A 756 29.97 -21.15 2.78
CA PRO A 756 30.15 -20.89 1.35
C PRO A 756 29.70 -22.06 0.45
N CYS A 757 29.93 -23.30 0.87
CA CYS A 757 29.49 -24.48 0.13
C CYS A 757 27.97 -24.61 0.10
N GLN A 758 27.30 -24.44 1.25
CA GLN A 758 25.84 -24.45 1.32
C GLN A 758 25.22 -23.33 0.49
N LEU A 759 25.81 -22.12 0.52
CA LEU A 759 25.37 -20.99 -0.29
C LEU A 759 25.48 -21.29 -1.79
N LEU A 760 26.57 -21.93 -2.24
CA LEU A 760 26.74 -22.34 -3.63
C LEU A 760 25.66 -23.33 -4.07
N LEU A 761 25.39 -24.35 -3.25
CA LEU A 761 24.36 -25.36 -3.55
C LEU A 761 22.96 -24.73 -3.63
N HIS A 762 22.65 -23.82 -2.71
CA HIS A 762 21.37 -23.10 -2.72
C HIS A 762 21.22 -22.24 -3.99
N ILE A 763 22.23 -21.43 -4.33
CA ILE A 763 22.21 -20.60 -5.55
C ILE A 763 22.13 -21.49 -6.82
N ALA A 764 22.80 -22.64 -6.84
CA ALA A 764 22.74 -23.59 -7.96
C ALA A 764 21.33 -24.20 -8.10
N SER A 765 20.70 -24.57 -6.98
CA SER A 765 19.30 -25.05 -6.97
C SER A 765 18.35 -23.97 -7.49
N ASP A 766 18.48 -22.73 -7.01
CA ASP A 766 17.64 -21.60 -7.42
C ASP A 766 17.82 -21.22 -8.90
N ALA A 767 19.01 -21.44 -9.45
CA ALA A 767 19.29 -21.26 -10.87
C ALA A 767 18.68 -22.40 -11.72
N SER A 768 18.78 -23.64 -11.24
CA SER A 768 18.20 -24.82 -11.90
C SER A 768 16.67 -24.73 -11.97
N SER A 769 16.00 -24.36 -10.87
CA SER A 769 14.54 -24.19 -10.85
C SER A 769 14.10 -23.09 -11.82
N PHE A 770 14.82 -21.96 -11.86
CA PHE A 770 14.51 -20.88 -12.78
C PHE A 770 14.62 -21.29 -14.26
N LEU A 771 15.64 -22.06 -14.63
CA LEU A 771 15.82 -22.56 -16.00
C LEU A 771 14.76 -23.60 -16.37
N HIS A 772 14.31 -24.41 -15.41
CA HIS A 772 13.22 -25.36 -15.63
C HIS A 772 11.88 -24.65 -15.87
N GLU A 773 11.63 -23.56 -15.13
CA GLU A 773 10.42 -22.72 -15.30
C GLU A 773 10.46 -21.89 -16.60
N ASN A 774 11.65 -21.55 -17.10
CA ASN A 774 11.85 -20.66 -18.26
C ASN A 774 12.66 -21.35 -19.37
N SER A 775 12.06 -22.35 -20.01
CA SER A 775 12.71 -23.18 -21.04
C SER A 775 13.16 -22.44 -22.30
N SER A 776 12.75 -21.18 -22.50
CA SER A 776 13.19 -20.33 -23.61
C SER A 776 14.59 -19.74 -23.43
N VAL A 777 15.14 -19.75 -22.21
CA VAL A 777 16.43 -19.10 -21.91
C VAL A 777 17.54 -20.13 -21.71
N ILE A 778 18.70 -19.89 -22.31
CA ILE A 778 19.83 -20.83 -22.32
C ILE A 778 20.95 -20.35 -21.38
N ALA A 779 21.33 -21.19 -20.43
CA ALA A 779 22.45 -20.94 -19.55
C ALA A 779 23.81 -21.00 -20.27
N ASP A 780 24.76 -20.20 -19.83
CA ASP A 780 26.11 -20.24 -20.41
C ASP A 780 26.90 -21.51 -20.07
N THR A 781 28.05 -21.68 -20.73
CA THR A 781 28.92 -22.86 -20.61
C THR A 781 29.41 -23.08 -19.18
N PHE A 782 29.75 -22.00 -18.46
CA PHE A 782 30.19 -22.07 -17.07
C PHE A 782 29.07 -22.59 -16.16
N THR A 783 27.89 -22.00 -16.26
CA THR A 783 26.73 -22.29 -15.41
C THR A 783 26.28 -23.72 -15.64
N SER A 784 26.17 -24.13 -16.90
CA SER A 784 25.83 -25.51 -17.29
C SER A 784 26.85 -26.51 -16.75
N ALA A 785 28.15 -26.23 -16.86
CA ALA A 785 29.21 -27.11 -16.35
C ALA A 785 29.16 -27.26 -14.81
N ILE A 786 28.93 -26.16 -14.07
CA ILE A 786 28.79 -26.21 -12.61
C ILE A 786 27.56 -27.02 -12.20
N MET A 787 26.39 -26.78 -12.84
CA MET A 787 25.16 -27.50 -12.50
C MET A 787 25.29 -29.01 -12.75
N VAL A 788 25.88 -29.42 -13.88
CA VAL A 788 26.14 -30.84 -14.18
C VAL A 788 27.07 -31.45 -13.14
N LYS A 789 28.17 -30.76 -12.78
CA LYS A 789 29.09 -31.26 -11.76
C LYS A 789 28.45 -31.39 -10.40
N LEU A 790 27.71 -30.38 -9.93
CA LEU A 790 27.04 -30.41 -8.64
C LEU A 790 25.98 -31.52 -8.58
N ALA A 791 25.22 -31.76 -9.66
CA ALA A 791 24.24 -32.84 -9.72
C ALA A 791 24.87 -34.25 -9.59
N THR A 792 26.13 -34.42 -10.01
CA THR A 792 26.85 -35.69 -9.88
C THR A 792 27.46 -35.92 -8.49
N VAL A 793 27.50 -34.90 -7.62
CA VAL A 793 28.11 -34.99 -6.29
C VAL A 793 27.08 -35.53 -5.30
N GLY A 794 27.10 -36.84 -5.04
CA GLY A 794 26.15 -37.47 -4.10
C GLY A 794 26.28 -37.01 -2.64
N ASP A 795 27.49 -36.68 -2.15
CA ASP A 795 27.73 -36.12 -0.81
C ASP A 795 28.52 -34.80 -0.95
N PRO A 796 27.85 -33.62 -0.87
CA PRO A 796 28.43 -32.33 -1.23
C PRO A 796 29.27 -31.73 -0.10
N LYS A 797 30.28 -32.46 0.38
CA LYS A 797 31.28 -31.93 1.31
C LYS A 797 32.10 -30.82 0.66
N PRO A 798 32.46 -29.74 1.39
CA PRO A 798 33.15 -28.58 0.81
C PRO A 798 34.43 -28.92 0.03
N GLY A 799 35.23 -29.87 0.53
CA GLY A 799 36.46 -30.29 -0.14
C GLY A 799 36.24 -31.10 -1.43
N ARG A 800 35.13 -31.84 -1.54
CA ARG A 800 34.79 -32.60 -2.75
C ARG A 800 34.21 -31.67 -3.81
N VAL A 801 33.28 -30.80 -3.41
CA VAL A 801 32.71 -29.76 -4.27
C VAL A 801 33.82 -28.87 -4.83
N PHE A 802 34.75 -28.42 -3.98
CA PHE A 802 35.93 -27.67 -4.38
C PHE A 802 36.73 -28.33 -5.51
N ARG A 803 37.04 -29.63 -5.39
CA ARG A 803 37.86 -30.35 -6.39
C ARG A 803 37.18 -30.44 -7.76
N GLU A 804 35.86 -30.64 -7.78
CA GLU A 804 35.10 -30.74 -9.03
C GLU A 804 34.92 -29.39 -9.73
N ILE A 805 34.74 -28.30 -8.97
CA ILE A 805 34.49 -26.97 -9.56
C ILE A 805 35.78 -26.18 -9.84
N LEU A 806 36.90 -26.51 -9.18
CA LEU A 806 38.15 -25.76 -9.31
C LEU A 806 38.62 -25.61 -10.77
N PRO A 807 38.64 -26.67 -11.62
CA PRO A 807 39.03 -26.52 -13.01
C PRO A 807 38.13 -25.55 -13.78
N ILE A 808 36.82 -25.58 -13.51
CA ILE A 808 35.82 -24.73 -14.16
C ILE A 808 36.01 -23.27 -13.75
N VAL A 809 36.27 -23.00 -12.47
CA VAL A 809 36.51 -21.65 -11.95
C VAL A 809 37.82 -21.07 -12.46
N GLN A 810 38.86 -21.89 -12.62
CA GLN A 810 40.16 -21.43 -13.13
C GLN A 810 40.10 -21.03 -14.61
N THR A 811 39.36 -21.78 -15.43
CA THR A 811 39.20 -21.50 -16.88
C THR A 811 37.96 -20.69 -17.21
N ALA A 812 37.31 -20.07 -16.21
CA ALA A 812 36.05 -19.36 -16.43
C ALA A 812 36.23 -18.18 -17.40
N ALA A 813 35.38 -18.13 -18.42
CA ALA A 813 35.33 -16.98 -19.31
C ALA A 813 34.52 -15.83 -18.69
N PRO A 814 34.78 -14.56 -19.07
CA PRO A 814 33.98 -13.43 -18.62
C PRO A 814 32.50 -13.61 -18.96
N VAL A 815 31.60 -13.14 -18.08
CA VAL A 815 30.15 -13.22 -18.32
C VAL A 815 29.80 -12.39 -19.55
N VAL A 816 28.84 -12.88 -20.33
CA VAL A 816 28.30 -12.16 -21.48
C VAL A 816 27.75 -10.81 -21.02
N ILE A 817 28.03 -9.78 -21.80
CA ILE A 817 27.54 -8.42 -21.55
C ILE A 817 26.02 -8.40 -21.68
N PRO A 818 25.28 -7.72 -20.78
CA PRO A 818 23.82 -7.66 -20.85
C PRO A 818 23.34 -7.01 -22.14
N GLN A 819 22.22 -7.50 -22.67
CA GLN A 819 21.47 -6.78 -23.69
C GLN A 819 20.83 -5.54 -23.07
N ILE A 820 20.56 -4.51 -23.89
CA ILE A 820 20.00 -3.27 -23.37
C ILE A 820 18.51 -3.44 -23.10
N ASN A 821 18.16 -3.44 -21.82
CA ASN A 821 16.79 -3.27 -21.36
C ASN A 821 16.60 -1.84 -20.84
N THR A 822 15.78 -1.03 -21.52
CA THR A 822 15.53 0.39 -21.19
C THR A 822 14.50 0.58 -20.07
N ASN A 823 13.83 -0.49 -19.64
CA ASN A 823 12.73 -0.44 -18.68
C ASN A 823 13.17 -0.72 -17.24
N ILE A 824 14.46 -1.04 -17.03
CA ILE A 824 15.01 -1.33 -15.71
C ILE A 824 14.85 -0.09 -14.83
N LYS A 825 14.30 -0.30 -13.63
CA LYS A 825 14.20 0.73 -12.59
C LYS A 825 15.00 0.30 -11.36
N MET A 826 15.58 1.27 -10.65
CA MET A 826 16.35 1.01 -9.45
C MET A 826 15.61 1.55 -8.22
N CYS A 827 15.55 0.76 -7.16
CA CYS A 827 15.10 1.20 -5.86
C CYS A 827 16.14 2.15 -5.25
N LYS A 828 15.73 3.40 -5.03
CA LYS A 828 16.57 4.47 -4.48
C LYS A 828 15.80 5.21 -3.40
N ALA A 829 16.53 5.89 -2.53
CA ALA A 829 15.92 6.76 -1.55
C ALA A 829 16.58 8.15 -1.55
N ARG A 830 15.82 9.15 -1.11
CA ARG A 830 16.29 10.51 -0.87
C ARG A 830 15.80 10.96 0.48
N ILE A 831 16.73 11.26 1.39
CA ILE A 831 16.39 11.81 2.71
C ILE A 831 16.12 13.31 2.52
N ILE A 832 14.93 13.74 2.90
CA ILE A 832 14.48 15.14 2.85
C ILE A 832 14.78 15.81 4.19
N GLU A 833 14.52 15.10 5.28
CA GLU A 833 14.81 15.54 6.65
C GLU A 833 15.33 14.34 7.45
N PRO A 834 16.37 14.46 8.29
CA PRO A 834 17.15 15.68 8.59
C PRO A 834 17.98 16.15 7.38
N THR A 835 18.32 17.44 7.35
CA THR A 835 19.33 18.01 6.42
C THR A 835 20.60 18.39 7.19
N GLU A 836 21.75 18.42 6.51
CA GLU A 836 23.00 18.88 7.13
C GLU A 836 22.91 20.35 7.60
N SER A 837 22.05 21.16 6.97
CA SER A 837 21.78 22.53 7.37
C SER A 837 20.92 22.64 8.63
N SER A 838 19.92 21.78 8.81
CA SER A 838 19.01 21.82 9.97
C SER A 838 19.69 21.32 11.25
N TYR A 839 20.65 20.40 11.13
CA TYR A 839 21.40 19.83 12.25
C TYR A 839 22.91 20.03 12.10
N SER A 840 23.30 21.27 11.80
CA SER A 840 24.69 21.70 11.70
C SER A 840 25.38 21.77 13.07
N ALA A 841 26.67 22.11 13.08
CA ALA A 841 27.43 22.31 14.32
C ALA A 841 26.83 23.41 15.22
N ASP A 842 26.06 24.34 14.65
CA ASP A 842 25.37 25.41 15.39
C ASP A 842 24.05 24.93 16.01
N ASN A 843 23.38 23.94 15.38
CA ASN A 843 22.10 23.37 15.80
C ASN A 843 22.25 21.93 16.32
N VAL A 844 23.01 21.78 17.40
CA VAL A 844 23.25 20.48 18.05
C VAL A 844 22.04 20.01 18.85
N ILE A 845 21.65 18.76 18.67
CA ILE A 845 20.65 18.08 19.50
C ILE A 845 21.25 17.79 20.88
N LYS A 846 20.83 18.56 21.89
CA LYS A 846 21.25 18.40 23.27
C LYS A 846 20.20 17.61 24.04
N VAL A 847 20.61 16.47 24.60
CA VAL A 847 19.74 15.63 25.43
C VAL A 847 20.48 15.20 26.69
N THR A 848 19.76 14.96 27.78
CA THR A 848 20.36 14.32 28.95
C THR A 848 20.74 12.88 28.61
N ALA A 849 21.96 12.48 28.94
CA ALA A 849 22.46 11.14 28.67
C ALA A 849 21.54 10.07 29.28
N GLY A 850 21.30 9.01 28.50
CA GLY A 850 20.34 7.95 28.81
C GLY A 850 18.88 8.28 28.47
N LEU A 851 18.53 9.54 28.19
CA LEU A 851 17.21 9.91 27.66
C LEU A 851 17.18 9.86 26.12
N ILE A 852 15.97 9.79 25.59
CA ILE A 852 15.72 9.69 24.14
C ILE A 852 15.50 11.07 23.56
N ALA A 853 16.21 11.37 22.47
CA ALA A 853 15.89 12.46 21.56
C ALA A 853 15.19 11.90 20.32
N ALA A 854 14.03 12.45 19.97
CA ALA A 854 13.31 12.07 18.76
C ALA A 854 13.66 13.05 17.63
N VAL A 855 14.28 12.53 16.55
CA VAL A 855 14.65 13.29 15.36
C VAL A 855 13.63 13.00 14.26
N PRO A 856 12.92 14.00 13.72
CA PRO A 856 12.07 13.81 12.55
C PRO A 856 12.88 13.23 11.38
N PHE A 857 12.29 12.27 10.67
CA PHE A 857 12.90 11.63 9.54
C PHE A 857 11.88 11.50 8.41
N VAL A 858 12.14 12.21 7.32
CA VAL A 858 11.33 12.20 6.11
C VAL A 858 12.20 11.77 4.94
N ALA A 859 11.80 10.70 4.25
CA ALA A 859 12.48 10.22 3.06
C ALA A 859 11.49 9.86 1.96
N GLU A 860 11.87 10.17 0.72
CA GLU A 860 11.20 9.65 -0.48
C GLU A 860 11.93 8.40 -0.96
N LEU A 861 11.17 7.37 -1.33
CA LEU A 861 11.70 6.17 -1.94
C LEU A 861 11.07 5.98 -3.32
N GLU A 862 11.92 5.68 -4.29
CA GLU A 862 11.52 5.41 -5.65
C GLU A 862 11.65 3.91 -5.93
N ASN A 863 10.68 3.35 -6.65
CA ASN A 863 10.67 1.97 -7.13
C ASN A 863 10.83 0.91 -6.01
N LEU A 864 10.36 1.19 -4.79
CA LEU A 864 10.32 0.18 -3.72
C LEU A 864 9.22 -0.85 -4.00
N GLN A 865 9.58 -2.14 -4.04
CA GLN A 865 8.61 -3.20 -4.26
C GLN A 865 7.74 -3.48 -3.03
N GLN A 866 6.55 -4.03 -3.26
CA GLN A 866 5.62 -4.43 -2.20
C GLN A 866 6.23 -5.44 -1.22
N SER A 867 6.91 -6.44 -1.76
CA SER A 867 7.62 -7.50 -1.02
C SER A 867 8.71 -6.94 -0.12
N GLN A 868 9.39 -5.88 -0.56
CA GLN A 868 10.55 -5.28 0.10
C GLN A 868 10.18 -4.34 1.26
N ARG A 869 8.91 -3.96 1.40
CA ARG A 869 8.46 -3.05 2.48
C ARG A 869 8.83 -3.59 3.87
N GLN A 870 8.84 -4.91 4.05
CA GLN A 870 9.19 -5.55 5.32
C GLN A 870 10.71 -5.60 5.57
N ASP A 871 11.51 -5.41 4.52
CA ASP A 871 12.97 -5.48 4.57
C ASP A 871 13.59 -4.10 4.76
N LEU A 872 12.80 -3.03 4.66
CA LEU A 872 13.24 -1.66 4.90
C LEU A 872 13.75 -1.47 6.34
N ARG A 873 14.91 -0.84 6.49
CA ARG A 873 15.55 -0.53 7.77
C ARG A 873 16.09 0.90 7.77
N LEU A 874 16.22 1.47 8.96
CA LEU A 874 17.04 2.65 9.19
C LEU A 874 18.28 2.23 9.97
N LYS A 875 19.45 2.54 9.43
CA LYS A 875 20.76 2.28 10.01
C LYS A 875 21.26 3.55 10.66
N ILE A 876 21.58 3.47 11.95
CA ILE A 876 22.08 4.57 12.78
C ILE A 876 23.48 4.18 13.22
N LYS A 877 24.49 4.94 12.81
CA LYS A 877 25.88 4.70 13.18
C LYS A 877 26.37 5.82 14.10
N TYR A 878 26.79 5.42 15.29
CA TYR A 878 27.35 6.30 16.31
C TYR A 878 28.87 6.47 16.14
N PRO A 879 29.47 7.53 16.72
CA PRO A 879 30.91 7.79 16.63
C PRO A 879 31.80 6.67 17.20
N ASP A 880 31.30 5.93 18.19
CA ASP A 880 31.96 4.79 18.82
C ASP A 880 31.91 3.50 17.97
N GLN A 881 31.48 3.61 16.71
CA GLN A 881 31.25 2.52 15.76
C GLN A 881 30.08 1.60 16.09
N ASN A 882 29.28 1.89 17.12
CA ASN A 882 28.05 1.14 17.36
C ASN A 882 27.02 1.45 16.26
N VAL A 883 26.45 0.39 15.69
CA VAL A 883 25.44 0.49 14.63
C VAL A 883 24.14 -0.10 15.12
N HIS A 884 23.08 0.71 15.12
CA HIS A 884 21.73 0.28 15.43
C HIS A 884 20.91 0.19 14.15
N ILE A 885 20.18 -0.91 13.98
CA ILE A 885 19.29 -1.12 12.85
C ILE A 885 17.87 -1.18 13.38
N ILE A 886 17.03 -0.24 12.93
CA ILE A 886 15.64 -0.13 13.37
C ILE A 886 14.69 -0.40 12.20
N VAL A 887 13.53 -0.97 12.51
CA VAL A 887 12.45 -1.21 11.54
C VAL A 887 11.49 -0.01 11.60
N PRO A 888 11.29 0.73 10.49
CA PRO A 888 10.30 1.79 10.45
C PRO A 888 8.90 1.21 10.63
N ARG A 889 7.99 1.99 11.23
CA ARG A 889 6.60 1.55 11.39
C ARG A 889 5.94 1.46 10.03
N LYS A 890 5.18 0.39 9.77
CA LYS A 890 4.50 0.20 8.47
C LYS A 890 3.53 1.34 8.12
N ARG A 891 2.86 1.93 9.12
CA ARG A 891 1.92 3.04 8.94
C ARG A 891 2.57 4.37 8.54
N ASP A 892 3.87 4.51 8.81
CA ASP A 892 4.65 5.72 8.53
C ASP A 892 5.12 5.75 7.06
N LEU A 893 5.01 4.63 6.34
CA LEU A 893 5.36 4.47 4.93
C LEU A 893 4.09 4.49 4.07
N LYS A 894 3.86 5.60 3.36
CA LYS A 894 2.68 5.81 2.50
C LYS A 894 3.10 6.02 1.05
N LYS A 895 2.21 5.72 0.10
CA LYS A 895 2.42 6.11 -1.30
C LYS A 895 2.26 7.62 -1.43
N VAL A 896 3.03 8.23 -2.32
CA VAL A 896 2.86 9.65 -2.65
C VAL A 896 1.58 9.82 -3.47
N MET A 897 0.70 10.73 -3.07
CA MET A 897 -0.52 11.05 -3.80
C MET A 897 -0.22 12.05 -4.93
N THR A 898 -0.79 11.83 -6.12
CA THR A 898 -0.74 12.72 -7.28
C THR A 898 -2.16 13.09 -7.73
N GLU A 899 -2.31 13.96 -8.74
CA GLU A 899 -3.62 14.29 -9.32
C GLU A 899 -4.34 13.06 -9.91
N GLU A 900 -3.58 12.01 -10.27
CA GLU A 900 -4.11 10.77 -10.87
C GLU A 900 -4.38 9.66 -9.85
N GLY A 901 -4.04 9.88 -8.57
CA GLY A 901 -4.19 8.90 -7.51
C GLY A 901 -2.89 8.58 -6.78
N GLU A 902 -2.84 7.42 -6.13
CA GLU A 902 -1.63 6.97 -5.45
C GLU A 902 -0.56 6.58 -6.49
N SER A 903 0.66 7.09 -6.32
CA SER A 903 1.79 6.71 -7.17
C SER A 903 2.10 5.21 -7.10
N GLU A 904 2.42 4.62 -8.26
CA GLU A 904 2.82 3.21 -8.33
C GLU A 904 4.25 2.99 -7.81
N SER A 905 5.15 3.94 -8.06
CA SER A 905 6.59 3.81 -7.80
C SER A 905 7.11 4.67 -6.65
N HIS A 906 6.40 5.73 -6.24
CA HIS A 906 6.90 6.68 -5.25
C HIS A 906 6.26 6.49 -3.87
N TRP A 907 7.13 6.38 -2.88
CA TRP A 907 6.80 6.20 -1.48
C TRP A 907 7.35 7.36 -0.66
N ARG A 908 6.67 7.70 0.43
CA ARG A 908 7.19 8.62 1.44
C ARG A 908 7.14 7.97 2.81
N LEU A 909 8.29 7.96 3.47
CA LEU A 909 8.46 7.54 4.85
C LEU A 909 8.52 8.77 5.73
N ARG A 910 7.55 8.93 6.65
CA ARG A 910 7.54 9.97 7.68
C ARG A 910 7.56 9.35 9.07
N THR A 911 8.72 9.31 9.71
CA THR A 911 8.88 8.67 11.02
C THR A 911 9.76 9.52 11.95
N LYS A 912 9.99 9.03 13.17
CA LYS A 912 10.92 9.64 14.12
C LYS A 912 12.02 8.65 14.47
N VAL A 913 13.26 9.04 14.24
CA VAL A 913 14.45 8.30 14.63
C VAL A 913 14.77 8.63 16.09
N LEU A 914 14.83 7.59 16.92
CA LEU A 914 15.09 7.73 18.35
C LEU A 914 16.59 7.57 18.62
N LEU A 915 17.22 8.65 19.10
CA LEU A 915 18.62 8.67 19.48
C LEU A 915 18.74 8.65 20.99
N SER A 916 19.61 7.80 21.52
CA SER A 916 19.95 7.77 22.94
C SER A 916 21.35 7.21 23.12
N HIS A 917 22.13 7.83 23.99
CA HIS A 917 23.48 7.40 24.27
C HIS A 917 23.92 7.82 25.68
N GLY A 918 24.96 7.17 26.21
CA GLY A 918 25.71 7.62 27.39
C GLY A 918 26.41 8.96 27.18
N VAL A 919 26.95 9.53 28.25
CA VAL A 919 27.54 10.89 28.28
C VAL A 919 28.68 11.03 27.27
N TRP A 920 28.66 12.11 26.49
CA TRP A 920 29.77 12.54 25.63
C TRP A 920 30.38 13.84 26.13
N THR A 921 31.70 13.95 25.99
CA THR A 921 32.45 15.19 26.28
C THR A 921 32.05 16.30 25.30
N GLU A 922 32.00 15.97 24.01
CA GLU A 922 31.74 16.90 22.91
C GLU A 922 30.53 16.48 22.06
N ALA A 923 30.01 17.41 21.27
CA ALA A 923 29.00 17.10 20.26
C ALA A 923 29.67 16.36 19.12
N SER A 924 29.05 15.30 18.61
CA SER A 924 29.59 14.52 17.49
C SER A 924 28.48 14.12 16.52
N THR A 925 28.88 13.75 15.31
CA THR A 925 27.96 13.36 14.24
C THR A 925 27.47 11.93 14.40
N VAL A 926 26.16 11.75 14.34
CA VAL A 926 25.49 10.45 14.16
C VAL A 926 25.07 10.34 12.70
N GLU A 927 25.41 9.23 12.05
CA GLU A 927 25.04 8.97 10.65
C GLU A 927 23.73 8.16 10.61
N ILE A 928 22.75 8.67 9.86
CA ILE A 928 21.46 8.00 9.65
C ILE A 928 21.32 7.67 8.16
N THR A 929 20.98 6.43 7.84
CA THR A 929 20.81 5.94 6.46
C THR A 929 19.61 5.02 6.35
N ILE A 930 19.01 4.95 5.17
CA ILE A 930 17.96 3.98 4.85
C ILE A 930 18.51 2.84 4.00
N CYS A 931 18.15 1.61 4.33
CA CYS A 931 18.67 0.41 3.69
C CYS A 931 17.63 -0.72 3.59
N LEU A 932 17.91 -1.70 2.73
CA LEU A 932 17.17 -2.97 2.66
C LEU A 932 17.97 -4.08 3.33
N SER A 933 17.34 -4.80 4.25
CA SER A 933 17.89 -5.97 4.94
C SER A 933 17.60 -7.24 4.14
N VAL A 934 18.48 -7.60 3.22
CA VAL A 934 18.31 -8.77 2.33
C VAL A 934 18.72 -10.07 3.01
N LYS A 935 19.79 -10.06 3.80
CA LYS A 935 20.28 -11.19 4.60
C LYS A 935 20.75 -10.68 5.97
N PRO A 936 20.83 -11.55 6.99
CA PRO A 936 21.44 -11.16 8.27
C PRO A 936 22.83 -10.54 8.04
N ASN A 937 23.06 -9.36 8.60
CA ASN A 937 24.30 -8.58 8.49
C ASN A 937 24.67 -8.12 7.06
N ASN A 938 23.72 -8.10 6.11
CA ASN A 938 23.92 -7.58 4.76
C ASN A 938 22.83 -6.57 4.41
N GLU A 939 23.07 -5.32 4.78
CA GLU A 939 22.20 -4.20 4.46
C GLU A 939 22.64 -3.50 3.16
N LEU A 940 21.69 -3.31 2.25
CA LEU A 940 21.90 -2.55 1.02
C LEU A 940 21.44 -1.10 1.23
N GLU A 941 22.40 -0.18 1.31
CA GLU A 941 22.13 1.25 1.45
C GLU A 941 21.46 1.80 0.18
N LEU A 942 20.33 2.50 0.36
CA LEU A 942 19.54 3.07 -0.74
C LEU A 942 19.93 4.52 -1.07
N CYS A 943 20.68 5.17 -0.19
CA CYS A 943 21.15 6.54 -0.32
C CYS A 943 22.41 6.79 0.51
N LYS A 944 23.01 7.98 0.36
CA LYS A 944 24.12 8.43 1.21
C LYS A 944 23.63 8.72 2.65
N PRO A 945 24.43 8.44 3.68
CA PRO A 945 24.10 8.79 5.06
C PRO A 945 23.94 10.30 5.23
N VAL A 946 22.98 10.73 6.06
CA VAL A 946 22.90 12.09 6.56
C VAL A 946 23.54 12.15 7.96
N LYS A 947 24.29 13.22 8.21
CA LYS A 947 24.95 13.48 9.50
C LYS A 947 24.12 14.42 10.35
N VAL A 948 23.92 14.04 11.61
CA VAL A 948 23.20 14.82 12.61
C VAL A 948 24.10 15.08 13.82
N HIS A 949 24.28 16.33 14.23
CA HIS A 949 25.07 16.66 15.42
C HIS A 949 24.28 16.37 16.70
N PHE A 950 24.82 15.48 17.54
CA PHE A 950 24.19 14.99 18.76
C PHE A 950 25.12 15.15 19.97
N ALA A 951 24.56 15.56 21.12
CA ALA A 951 25.30 15.79 22.36
C ALA A 951 24.52 15.29 23.59
N PRO A 952 24.75 14.03 24.02
CA PRO A 952 24.24 13.49 25.28
C PRO A 952 25.04 14.07 26.45
N LYS A 953 24.43 14.98 27.22
CA LYS A 953 25.06 15.68 28.34
C LYS A 953 24.73 15.01 29.69
N PRO A 954 25.63 15.07 30.68
CA PRO A 954 25.33 14.52 32.00
C PRO A 954 24.13 15.23 32.63
N VAL A 955 23.41 14.53 33.50
CA VAL A 955 22.36 15.15 34.33
C VAL A 955 23.01 16.30 35.09
N LYS A 956 22.57 17.54 34.84
CA LYS A 956 22.93 18.66 35.71
C LYS A 956 22.31 18.37 37.07
N ARG A 957 23.10 17.82 38.01
CA ARG A 957 22.72 17.84 39.43
C ARG A 957 22.60 19.31 39.80
N GLY A 958 21.38 19.76 40.06
CA GLY A 958 21.15 21.09 40.61
C GLY A 958 21.91 21.22 41.93
N LEU A 959 22.54 22.37 42.11
CA LEU A 959 22.86 22.93 43.43
C LEU A 959 21.56 23.07 44.24
#